data_AF-A0AAD6NJ54-F1
#
_entry.id   AF-A0AAD6NJ54-F1
#
_cell.length_a   1.000
_cell.length_b   1.000
_cell.length_c   1.000
_cell.angle_alpha   90.00
_cell.angle_beta   90.00
_cell.angle_gamma   90.00
#
_symmetry.space_group_name_H-M   'P 1'
#
loop_
_entity.id
_entity.type
_entity.pdbx_description
1 polymer ?
#
loop_
_entity_poly.entity_id
_entity_poly.type
_entity_poly.pdbx_seq_one_letter_code
_entity_poly.pdbx_strand_id
1 'polypeptide(L)'
;MQSTADVTSFFARRRIIDSTASQADTSLSAAELDDSRGHDILSFLATAQCNDIDFLPITWHAALGKLSAGGTAQIQQSFLNLELSYVFKRIHRGIDEPHAFRALVSEISILGHKDIRGHPNIVRLAGITWDVLSASEAIWPTLVFRKSEHGDLRRFVKSSAGKNLDFDGRLKLCNDLAVGIAALHAVGVVHGDIKPMNVLVFSESKDKEMAYTAQLGDFGYSTLSNSELENAKDVHLPISWPWNAPEVSNWESSFPTHEAKLTDVFSFGLLCLWLLFPGGLSEVGVDVERPSRDAGWKRDGNLERIASSVVERQSQLSESRKTALTELFVSTLVTDANRRDLDIRGLMKKVITVKAAEPQGQTMSNYGMYTPYLRWIPNHKDFDVAAAQEAHYGSSYYNPYATASASWNPYTYQNPYANESLSEPNRSHPPPVAEAPQARSQPAEFLVWKSFRQLVQSDYRIWATIFNALRNRMTSPVLEEREDAAFQLAFCYEIGFGTAPESARVTHYLEKGGRTYENLLREINTIKEDRHPLVFKNLETKIDKMDHISHYLNTVELTDVVNAYDPIAEASSRLFGEDHRTSIYLRRTLGGIFEAQGKLDKAQAVFSRLASVCEANYDSRHPDTLAILSSVAQCHSAQGNIKQAEEIMVKIMEIQAMIYSDEVQDQVPSMRQLASIYREQQRWKDAEELETKILDINEKNLGKCHIDTLVAVSDLIENYKHQGPLFKAEELALDLIDRTVDQFGEDDSRALESMDVLGSVYIAMGNFDAATNLANRAADIRKRTLSPDHEDIRDSMLTLVNAHSGAGQFEKAVQIQREAVDQNKRVLGTTHRHTVRSMETLATLLAKQQNYEEAADVMAAVVAHRKLIQGDTDPDTVASIATWEEYKKEKARDRLAAFVEMSRMKNAAATTSSN
;
A
#
# COMPACT_ATOMS: atom_id res chain seq x y z
N MET A 1 -5.31 -45.90 34.89
CA MET A 1 -6.50 -46.33 34.12
C MET A 1 -7.53 -45.21 34.18
N GLN A 2 -7.83 -44.60 33.02
CA GLN A 2 -9.07 -43.91 32.55
C GLN A 2 -9.73 -42.84 33.47
N SER A 3 -10.24 -41.67 33.04
CA SER A 3 -10.43 -41.06 31.71
C SER A 3 -10.79 -39.55 31.83
N THR A 4 -10.23 -38.72 30.95
CA THR A 4 -10.82 -37.62 30.14
C THR A 4 -11.70 -36.48 30.71
N ALA A 5 -11.23 -35.25 30.37
CA ALA A 5 -11.94 -34.09 29.80
C ALA A 5 -12.90 -33.24 30.69
N ASP A 6 -12.55 -31.97 30.93
CA ASP A 6 -13.04 -30.88 30.07
C ASP A 6 -12.32 -29.54 30.34
N VAL A 7 -11.92 -28.90 29.24
CA VAL A 7 -11.34 -27.56 29.14
C VAL A 7 -12.49 -26.58 28.91
N THR A 8 -12.62 -25.55 29.75
CA THR A 8 -13.47 -24.38 29.45
C THR A 8 -12.78 -23.08 29.86
N SER A 9 -13.19 -22.02 29.16
CA SER A 9 -12.40 -20.87 28.72
C SER A 9 -12.12 -19.80 29.79
N PHE A 10 -10.97 -19.17 29.63
CA PHE A 10 -10.38 -18.13 30.47
C PHE A 10 -10.95 -16.72 30.17
N PHE A 11 -12.26 -16.60 29.89
CA PHE A 11 -12.97 -15.33 29.67
C PHE A 11 -13.85 -14.97 30.88
N ALA A 12 -13.25 -14.67 32.02
CA ALA A 12 -13.91 -13.95 33.11
C ALA A 12 -12.88 -13.49 34.16
N ARG A 13 -12.32 -12.29 34.00
CA ARG A 13 -11.94 -11.34 35.08
C ARG A 13 -11.06 -10.21 34.53
N ARG A 14 -11.68 -9.08 34.19
CA ARG A 14 -11.10 -7.76 34.45
C ARG A 14 -12.26 -6.77 34.63
N ARG A 15 -12.73 -6.69 35.88
CA ARG A 15 -13.59 -5.63 36.40
C ARG A 15 -12.83 -5.01 37.57
N ILE A 16 -12.77 -3.67 37.57
CA ILE A 16 -12.45 -2.77 38.69
C ILE A 16 -10.95 -2.54 38.94
N ILE A 17 -10.43 -1.42 38.41
CA ILE A 17 -10.01 -0.27 39.24
C ILE A 17 -10.50 1.00 38.53
N ASP A 18 -11.67 1.49 38.94
CA ASP A 18 -12.06 2.89 38.79
C ASP A 18 -11.70 3.60 40.10
N SER A 19 -10.96 4.71 40.02
CA SER A 19 -11.33 5.93 40.75
C SER A 19 -10.49 7.14 40.29
N THR A 20 -11.22 8.20 39.95
CA THR A 20 -10.82 9.60 39.77
C THR A 20 -10.08 10.03 38.49
N ALA A 21 -10.74 9.89 37.35
CA ALA A 21 -10.87 10.94 36.34
C ALA A 21 -12.16 10.65 35.54
N SER A 22 -13.07 11.62 35.45
CA SER A 22 -14.35 11.45 34.78
C SER A 22 -14.17 10.98 33.34
N GLN A 23 -14.73 9.81 33.01
CA GLN A 23 -14.97 9.38 31.63
C GLN A 23 -15.94 10.38 31.00
N ALA A 24 -15.42 11.23 30.11
CA ALA A 24 -16.23 11.95 29.13
C ALA A 24 -16.32 11.09 27.86
N ASP A 25 -17.52 11.04 27.27
CA ASP A 25 -17.80 10.40 25.99
C ASP A 25 -16.78 10.81 24.91
N THR A 26 -15.91 9.88 24.50
CA THR A 26 -14.94 10.09 23.42
C THR A 26 -15.41 9.44 22.13
N SER A 27 -16.33 10.12 21.43
CA SER A 27 -16.34 10.11 19.96
C SER A 27 -16.30 11.56 19.49
N LEU A 28 -15.13 12.17 19.62
CA LEU A 28 -14.84 13.50 19.08
C LEU A 28 -14.64 13.36 17.58
N SER A 29 -15.43 14.07 16.76
CA SER A 29 -15.20 14.13 15.32
C SER A 29 -14.02 15.05 15.05
N ALA A 30 -13.09 14.64 14.18
CA ALA A 30 -11.97 15.48 13.76
C ALA A 30 -12.39 16.75 12.99
N ALA A 31 -13.70 16.96 12.80
CA ALA A 31 -14.28 18.17 12.24
C ALA A 31 -14.22 19.38 13.20
N GLU A 32 -13.86 19.19 14.47
CA GLU A 32 -13.62 20.26 15.45
C GLU A 32 -12.16 20.78 15.46
N LEU A 33 -11.33 20.39 14.49
CA LEU A 33 -10.11 21.12 14.18
C LEU A 33 -10.53 22.47 13.57
N ASP A 34 -10.66 23.45 14.47
CA ASP A 34 -10.89 24.88 14.22
C ASP A 34 -10.46 25.31 12.81
N ASP A 35 -11.39 25.83 12.00
CA ASP A 35 -11.20 26.26 10.60
C ASP A 35 -10.21 27.45 10.47
N SER A 36 -9.68 27.92 11.61
CA SER A 36 -8.50 28.81 11.73
C SER A 36 -7.14 28.08 11.70
N ARG A 37 -7.12 26.76 11.93
CA ARG A 37 -5.94 25.89 11.90
C ARG A 37 -5.85 25.23 10.53
N GLY A 38 -4.78 25.51 9.77
CA GLY A 38 -4.51 24.78 8.54
C GLY A 38 -4.34 23.28 8.83
N HIS A 39 -4.94 22.41 8.01
CA HIS A 39 -4.71 20.96 8.13
C HIS A 39 -3.25 20.65 7.75
N ASP A 40 -2.57 19.96 8.64
CA ASP A 40 -1.18 19.52 8.46
C ASP A 40 -1.03 18.04 8.86
N ILE A 41 0.21 17.54 8.80
CA ILE A 41 0.52 16.17 9.21
C ILE A 41 0.10 15.87 10.66
N LEU A 42 0.18 16.84 11.59
CA LEU A 42 -0.20 16.62 12.99
C LEU A 42 -1.72 16.45 13.12
N SER A 43 -2.50 17.23 12.37
CA SER A 43 -3.96 17.10 12.33
C SER A 43 -4.40 15.75 11.75
N PHE A 44 -3.69 15.25 10.73
CA PHE A 44 -3.91 13.94 10.15
C PHE A 44 -3.58 12.81 11.13
N LEU A 45 -2.43 12.88 11.80
CA LEU A 45 -2.01 11.91 12.81
C LEU A 45 -2.95 11.90 14.01
N ALA A 46 -3.42 13.07 14.46
CA ALA A 46 -4.40 13.20 15.54
C ALA A 46 -5.70 12.47 15.16
N THR A 47 -6.20 12.72 13.94
CA THR A 47 -7.40 12.06 13.42
C THR A 47 -7.24 10.55 13.35
N ALA A 48 -6.10 10.06 12.88
CA ALA A 48 -5.81 8.63 12.83
C ALA A 48 -5.79 8.01 14.24
N GLN A 49 -5.12 8.66 15.19
CA GLN A 49 -5.03 8.22 16.58
C GLN A 49 -6.41 8.21 17.27
N CYS A 50 -7.27 9.20 17.00
CA CYS A 50 -8.62 9.27 17.57
C CYS A 50 -9.56 8.20 17.04
N ASN A 51 -9.34 7.72 15.82
CA ASN A 51 -10.15 6.69 15.18
C ASN A 51 -9.52 5.29 15.31
N ASP A 52 -8.48 5.13 16.14
CA ASP A 52 -7.72 3.89 16.31
C ASP A 52 -7.26 3.28 14.97
N ILE A 53 -6.80 4.12 14.04
CA ILE A 53 -6.31 3.70 12.72
C ILE A 53 -4.81 3.39 12.83
N ASP A 54 -4.43 2.18 12.42
CA ASP A 54 -3.05 1.71 12.52
C ASP A 54 -2.14 2.32 11.44
N PHE A 55 -0.91 2.63 11.83
CA PHE A 55 0.22 2.86 10.92
C PHE A 55 0.89 1.52 10.62
N LEU A 56 0.92 1.17 9.34
CA LEU A 56 1.39 -0.12 8.85
C LEU A 56 2.86 -0.02 8.42
N PRO A 57 3.73 -0.96 8.83
CA PRO A 57 5.15 -0.98 8.46
C PRO A 57 5.35 -1.61 7.07
N ILE A 58 4.68 -1.07 6.06
CA ILE A 58 4.68 -1.62 4.69
C ILE A 58 4.98 -0.53 3.68
N THR A 59 5.84 -0.79 2.70
CA THR A 59 6.03 0.15 1.58
C THR A 59 5.35 -0.38 0.33
N TRP A 60 4.84 0.52 -0.49
CA TRP A 60 4.37 0.18 -1.81
C TRP A 60 5.53 0.31 -2.81
N HIS A 61 5.63 -0.61 -3.77
CA HIS A 61 6.61 -0.52 -4.85
C HIS A 61 5.94 -0.09 -6.16
N ALA A 62 6.48 0.96 -6.80
CA ALA A 62 5.95 1.50 -8.05
C ALA A 62 6.01 0.53 -9.24
N ALA A 63 6.78 -0.55 -9.10
CA ALA A 63 6.99 -1.55 -10.13
C ALA A 63 5.72 -2.35 -10.51
N LEU A 64 4.71 -2.39 -9.65
CA LEU A 64 3.55 -3.28 -9.83
C LEU A 64 2.35 -2.63 -10.57
N GLY A 65 2.59 -1.52 -11.27
CA GLY A 65 1.64 -0.91 -12.20
C GLY A 65 0.56 -0.02 -11.56
N LYS A 66 -0.07 0.80 -12.42
CA LYS A 66 -1.15 1.73 -12.07
C LYS A 66 -2.50 1.06 -12.29
N LEU A 67 -3.30 0.87 -11.23
CA LEU A 67 -4.64 0.26 -11.31
C LEU A 67 -5.68 1.22 -11.91
N SER A 68 -5.63 2.49 -11.48
CA SER A 68 -6.50 3.58 -11.93
C SER A 68 -5.99 4.97 -11.49
N ALA A 69 -6.61 6.05 -11.97
CA ALA A 69 -6.49 7.41 -11.43
C ALA A 69 -7.89 8.00 -11.22
N GLY A 70 -8.16 8.52 -10.03
CA GLY A 70 -9.37 9.28 -9.72
C GLY A 70 -9.12 10.79 -9.79
N GLY A 71 -10.12 11.61 -9.46
CA GLY A 71 -9.98 13.07 -9.47
C GLY A 71 -9.08 13.64 -8.36
N THR A 72 -8.89 12.92 -7.26
CA THR A 72 -8.13 13.36 -6.05
C THR A 72 -6.92 12.49 -5.73
N ALA A 73 -6.85 11.24 -6.20
CA ALA A 73 -5.77 10.29 -5.86
C ALA A 73 -5.32 9.38 -7.02
N GLN A 74 -4.04 8.97 -7.00
CA GLN A 74 -3.52 7.90 -7.85
C GLN A 74 -3.60 6.58 -7.09
N ILE A 75 -4.09 5.52 -7.75
CA ILE A 75 -4.23 4.20 -7.15
C ILE A 75 -3.15 3.28 -7.73
N GLN A 76 -2.28 2.79 -6.86
CA GLN A 76 -1.19 1.90 -7.22
C GLN A 76 -1.24 0.60 -6.42
N GLN A 77 -0.78 -0.48 -7.06
CA GLN A 77 -0.80 -1.82 -6.49
C GLN A 77 0.52 -2.12 -5.80
N SER A 78 0.49 -2.85 -4.69
CA SER A 78 1.64 -3.61 -4.22
C SER A 78 1.16 -4.96 -3.68
N PHE A 79 1.84 -6.03 -4.04
CA PHE A 79 1.61 -7.34 -3.43
C PHE A 79 2.45 -7.40 -2.16
N LEU A 80 1.84 -7.81 -1.04
CA LEU A 80 2.57 -7.93 0.24
C LEU A 80 2.60 -9.38 0.76
N ASN A 81 1.50 -10.13 0.63
CA ASN A 81 1.49 -11.60 0.56
C ASN A 81 0.16 -12.09 -0.06
N LEU A 82 -0.03 -13.40 -0.16
CA LEU A 82 -1.15 -14.03 -0.86
C LEU A 82 -2.45 -14.25 -0.09
N GLU A 83 -2.52 -13.91 1.20
CA GLU A 83 -3.83 -13.76 1.86
C GLU A 83 -4.40 -12.36 1.62
N LEU A 84 -3.52 -11.36 1.36
CA LEU A 84 -3.89 -9.95 1.35
C LEU A 84 -3.19 -9.20 0.21
N SER A 85 -3.87 -9.13 -0.93
CA SER A 85 -3.54 -8.11 -1.92
C SER A 85 -4.05 -6.76 -1.41
N TYR A 86 -3.18 -5.76 -1.34
CA TYR A 86 -3.51 -4.42 -0.87
C TYR A 86 -3.48 -3.41 -2.02
N VAL A 87 -4.25 -2.35 -1.87
CA VAL A 87 -4.32 -1.19 -2.75
C VAL A 87 -3.88 0.02 -1.96
N PHE A 88 -3.00 0.81 -2.58
CA PHE A 88 -2.40 1.99 -1.98
C PHE A 88 -2.99 3.23 -2.67
N LYS A 89 -3.79 4.00 -1.93
CA LYS A 89 -4.37 5.25 -2.40
C LYS A 89 -3.43 6.40 -2.03
N ARG A 90 -2.79 6.99 -3.04
CA ARG A 90 -1.84 8.09 -2.91
C ARG A 90 -2.47 9.41 -3.32
N ILE A 91 -2.14 10.49 -2.64
CA ILE A 91 -2.57 11.83 -3.05
C ILE A 91 -1.85 12.25 -4.35
N HIS A 92 -2.52 12.98 -5.24
CA HIS A 92 -1.86 13.57 -6.40
C HIS A 92 -0.82 14.60 -6.00
N ARG A 93 0.36 14.52 -6.63
CA ARG A 93 1.46 15.48 -6.40
C ARG A 93 1.16 16.77 -7.16
N GLY A 94 1.34 17.92 -6.49
CA GLY A 94 1.02 19.26 -7.03
C GLY A 94 -0.26 19.90 -6.48
N ILE A 95 -0.96 19.24 -5.56
CA ILE A 95 -2.05 19.82 -4.77
C ILE A 95 -1.46 20.61 -3.59
N ASP A 96 -2.11 21.71 -3.21
CA ASP A 96 -1.75 22.48 -2.01
C ASP A 96 -1.83 21.62 -0.74
N GLU A 97 -0.81 21.71 0.12
CA GLU A 97 -0.62 20.77 1.22
C GLU A 97 -1.76 20.79 2.26
N PRO A 98 -2.24 21.96 2.72
CA PRO A 98 -3.43 22.05 3.57
C PRO A 98 -4.67 21.41 2.95
N HIS A 99 -4.86 21.57 1.64
CA HIS A 99 -5.99 20.98 0.94
C HIS A 99 -5.89 19.45 0.88
N ALA A 100 -4.70 18.93 0.60
CA ALA A 100 -4.43 17.49 0.59
C ALA A 100 -4.69 16.85 1.97
N PHE A 101 -4.22 17.47 3.05
CA PHE A 101 -4.46 16.95 4.41
C PHE A 101 -5.92 17.07 4.83
N ARG A 102 -6.64 18.11 4.41
CA ARG A 102 -8.10 18.21 4.64
C ARG A 102 -8.85 17.03 4.03
N ALA A 103 -8.55 16.70 2.77
CA ALA A 103 -9.19 15.58 2.08
C ALA A 103 -8.89 14.25 2.77
N LEU A 104 -7.63 14.03 3.17
CA LEU A 104 -7.24 12.85 3.93
C LEU A 104 -7.95 12.75 5.28
N VAL A 105 -7.94 13.83 6.08
CA VAL A 105 -8.60 13.89 7.39
C VAL A 105 -10.07 13.56 7.27
N SER A 106 -10.77 14.10 6.27
CA SER A 106 -12.17 13.78 6.00
C SER A 106 -12.36 12.28 5.70
N GLU A 107 -11.57 11.75 4.77
CA GLU A 107 -11.67 10.35 4.35
C GLU A 107 -11.39 9.36 5.49
N ILE A 108 -10.34 9.59 6.29
CA ILE A 108 -10.03 8.71 7.43
C ILE A 108 -11.00 8.89 8.60
N SER A 109 -11.64 10.05 8.74
CA SER A 109 -12.69 10.25 9.74
C SER A 109 -13.93 9.43 9.42
N ILE A 110 -14.32 9.37 8.15
CA ILE A 110 -15.47 8.58 7.69
C ILE A 110 -15.18 7.09 7.83
N LEU A 111 -14.03 6.65 7.31
CA LEU A 111 -13.64 5.23 7.31
C LEU A 111 -13.26 4.71 8.70
N GLY A 112 -12.82 5.60 9.59
CA GLY A 112 -12.51 5.33 10.98
C GLY A 112 -13.72 5.34 11.92
N HIS A 113 -14.85 5.90 11.49
CA HIS A 113 -16.05 6.03 12.32
C HIS A 113 -16.53 4.66 12.82
N LYS A 114 -16.82 4.53 14.12
CA LYS A 114 -17.15 3.26 14.81
C LYS A 114 -18.24 2.42 14.13
N ASP A 115 -19.26 3.07 13.57
CA ASP A 115 -20.41 2.41 12.92
C ASP A 115 -20.16 2.08 11.43
N ILE A 116 -19.12 2.68 10.83
CA ILE A 116 -18.75 2.49 9.42
C ILE A 116 -17.55 1.54 9.30
N ARG A 117 -16.59 1.64 10.22
CA ARG A 117 -15.38 0.83 10.27
C ARG A 117 -15.74 -0.65 10.34
N GLY A 118 -15.48 -1.39 9.27
CA GLY A 118 -15.77 -2.82 9.16
C GLY A 118 -17.17 -3.17 8.64
N HIS A 119 -17.95 -2.19 8.18
CA HIS A 119 -19.24 -2.45 7.55
C HIS A 119 -19.07 -3.31 6.27
N PRO A 120 -19.86 -4.38 6.06
CA PRO A 120 -19.62 -5.35 4.99
C PRO A 120 -19.76 -4.80 3.56
N ASN A 121 -20.48 -3.68 3.41
CA ASN A 121 -20.74 -3.01 2.12
C ASN A 121 -20.03 -1.66 1.95
N ILE A 122 -19.03 -1.37 2.78
CA ILE A 122 -18.17 -0.19 2.68
C ILE A 122 -16.72 -0.67 2.68
N VAL A 123 -15.86 -0.09 1.85
CA VAL A 123 -14.46 -0.52 1.79
C VAL A 123 -13.80 -0.33 3.14
N ARG A 124 -13.00 -1.31 3.53
CA ARG A 124 -12.30 -1.30 4.82
C ARG A 124 -10.92 -0.67 4.66
N LEU A 125 -10.68 0.41 5.39
CA LEU A 125 -9.33 0.94 5.61
C LEU A 125 -8.56 -0.04 6.50
N ALA A 126 -7.50 -0.64 5.95
CA ALA A 126 -6.63 -1.55 6.69
C ALA A 126 -5.65 -0.78 7.59
N GLY A 127 -5.26 0.42 7.16
CA GLY A 127 -4.38 1.32 7.91
C GLY A 127 -3.75 2.37 7.01
N ILE A 128 -2.74 3.04 7.54
CA ILE A 128 -2.01 4.11 6.87
C ILE A 128 -0.56 3.68 6.69
N THR A 129 -0.01 3.90 5.51
CA THR A 129 1.44 3.86 5.28
C THR A 129 1.93 5.17 4.67
N TRP A 130 3.17 5.20 4.18
CA TRP A 130 3.88 6.37 3.77
C TRP A 130 4.44 6.20 2.36
N ASP A 131 4.19 7.22 1.54
CA ASP A 131 4.80 7.38 0.24
C ASP A 131 6.12 8.14 0.39
N VAL A 132 7.22 7.41 0.20
CA VAL A 132 8.58 7.91 0.37
C VAL A 132 9.38 7.61 -0.91
N LEU A 133 9.42 8.57 -1.83
CA LEU A 133 9.95 8.35 -3.18
C LEU A 133 11.41 8.77 -3.38
N SER A 134 11.88 9.83 -2.72
CA SER A 134 13.29 10.25 -2.76
C SER A 134 13.67 11.14 -1.56
N ALA A 135 14.96 11.40 -1.37
CA ALA A 135 15.45 12.28 -0.31
C ALA A 135 15.01 13.75 -0.46
N SER A 136 14.62 14.17 -1.68
CA SER A 136 14.25 15.55 -2.01
C SER A 136 12.75 15.81 -2.10
N GLU A 137 11.90 14.78 -1.97
CA GLU A 137 10.45 14.90 -2.12
C GLU A 137 9.72 14.84 -0.78
N ALA A 138 8.60 15.56 -0.69
CA ALA A 138 7.73 15.54 0.48
C ALA A 138 7.15 14.14 0.71
N ILE A 139 7.09 13.75 1.99
CA ILE A 139 6.52 12.47 2.43
C ILE A 139 5.01 12.62 2.56
N TRP A 140 4.25 11.70 1.96
CA TRP A 140 2.78 11.75 1.98
C TRP A 140 2.19 10.52 2.63
N PRO A 141 1.13 10.66 3.46
CA PRO A 141 0.35 9.51 3.90
C PRO A 141 -0.29 8.80 2.72
N THR A 142 -0.37 7.48 2.81
CA THR A 142 -0.97 6.60 1.81
C THR A 142 -1.97 5.69 2.52
N LEU A 143 -3.21 5.69 2.05
CA LEU A 143 -4.25 4.86 2.65
C LEU A 143 -4.19 3.45 2.07
N VAL A 144 -4.25 2.44 2.95
CA VAL A 144 -4.10 1.03 2.58
C VAL A 144 -5.47 0.34 2.65
N PHE A 145 -5.89 -0.24 1.55
CA PHE A 145 -7.18 -0.94 1.42
C PHE A 145 -6.97 -2.37 0.95
N ARG A 146 -7.88 -3.28 1.31
CA ARG A 146 -7.91 -4.61 0.68
C ARG A 146 -8.19 -4.45 -0.82
N LYS A 147 -7.41 -5.13 -1.66
CA LYS A 147 -7.63 -5.19 -3.11
C LYS A 147 -8.86 -6.06 -3.39
N SER A 148 -9.67 -5.59 -4.32
CA SER A 148 -10.78 -6.36 -4.87
C SER A 148 -10.28 -7.33 -5.92
N GLU A 149 -10.72 -8.59 -5.87
CA GLU A 149 -10.37 -9.64 -6.83
C GLU A 149 -10.91 -9.35 -8.24
N HIS A 150 -11.97 -8.52 -8.32
CA HIS A 150 -12.71 -8.26 -9.55
C HIS A 150 -12.64 -6.79 -10.04
N GLY A 151 -11.99 -5.92 -9.26
CA GLY A 151 -11.90 -4.48 -9.53
C GLY A 151 -13.21 -3.72 -9.29
N ASP A 152 -13.33 -2.56 -9.94
CA ASP A 152 -14.55 -1.75 -9.88
C ASP A 152 -15.73 -2.40 -10.64
N LEU A 153 -16.95 -2.03 -10.26
CA LEU A 153 -18.19 -2.61 -10.78
C LEU A 153 -18.31 -2.46 -12.31
N ARG A 154 -17.80 -1.36 -12.90
CA ARG A 154 -17.83 -1.17 -14.36
C ARG A 154 -16.94 -2.20 -15.07
N ARG A 155 -15.75 -2.47 -14.54
CA ARG A 155 -14.87 -3.54 -15.07
C ARG A 155 -15.46 -4.93 -14.83
N PHE A 156 -15.97 -5.19 -13.63
CA PHE A 156 -16.56 -6.47 -13.27
C PHE A 156 -17.70 -6.88 -14.21
N VAL A 157 -18.67 -5.99 -14.49
CA VAL A 157 -19.81 -6.29 -15.38
C VAL A 157 -19.37 -6.67 -16.81
N LYS A 158 -18.19 -6.21 -17.26
CA LYS A 158 -17.62 -6.55 -18.58
C LYS A 158 -16.83 -7.87 -18.57
N SER A 159 -16.42 -8.36 -17.41
CA SER A 159 -15.71 -9.62 -17.24
C SER A 159 -16.59 -10.83 -17.57
N SER A 160 -16.00 -12.02 -17.71
CA SER A 160 -16.74 -13.28 -17.88
C SER A 160 -17.65 -13.55 -16.67
N ALA A 161 -17.15 -13.34 -15.46
CA ALA A 161 -17.91 -13.50 -14.21
C ALA A 161 -19.14 -12.58 -14.16
N GLY A 162 -18.96 -11.28 -14.44
CA GLY A 162 -20.07 -10.32 -14.42
C GLY A 162 -21.08 -10.52 -15.55
N LYS A 163 -20.65 -10.94 -16.73
CA LYS A 163 -21.54 -11.29 -17.85
C LYS A 163 -22.43 -12.49 -17.54
N ASN A 164 -21.88 -13.47 -16.83
CA ASN A 164 -22.59 -14.69 -16.41
C ASN A 164 -23.46 -14.48 -15.16
N LEU A 165 -23.38 -13.31 -14.51
CA LEU A 165 -24.21 -13.00 -13.35
C LEU A 165 -25.66 -12.83 -13.79
N ASP A 166 -26.53 -13.63 -13.19
CA ASP A 166 -27.97 -13.60 -13.43
C ASP A 166 -28.63 -12.35 -12.80
N PHE A 167 -29.95 -12.24 -12.98
CA PHE A 167 -30.70 -11.10 -12.48
C PHE A 167 -30.65 -10.99 -10.95
N ASP A 168 -30.79 -12.11 -10.24
CA ASP A 168 -30.83 -12.12 -8.77
C ASP A 168 -29.44 -11.83 -8.17
N GLY A 169 -28.36 -12.27 -8.81
CA GLY A 169 -26.99 -11.89 -8.47
C GLY A 169 -26.73 -10.39 -8.63
N ARG A 170 -27.24 -9.76 -9.71
CA ARG A 170 -27.16 -8.30 -9.89
C ARG A 170 -28.01 -7.55 -8.88
N LEU A 171 -29.21 -8.07 -8.58
CA LEU A 171 -30.10 -7.51 -7.57
C LEU A 171 -29.48 -7.54 -6.16
N LYS A 172 -28.74 -8.62 -5.84
CA LYS A 172 -27.95 -8.68 -4.61
C LYS A 172 -26.91 -7.55 -4.54
N LEU A 173 -26.18 -7.29 -5.61
CA LEU A 173 -25.21 -6.18 -5.64
C LEU A 173 -25.90 -4.82 -5.44
N CYS A 174 -27.08 -4.58 -6.03
CA CYS A 174 -27.88 -3.39 -5.75
C CYS A 174 -28.28 -3.30 -4.26
N ASN A 175 -28.66 -4.42 -3.66
CA ASN A 175 -29.01 -4.45 -2.24
C ASN A 175 -27.82 -4.15 -1.32
N ASP A 176 -26.67 -4.74 -1.62
CA ASP A 176 -25.41 -4.45 -0.91
C ASP A 176 -25.12 -2.94 -0.89
N LEU A 177 -25.28 -2.28 -2.04
CA LEU A 177 -25.12 -0.83 -2.15
C LEU A 177 -26.16 -0.04 -1.34
N ALA A 178 -27.44 -0.43 -1.40
CA ALA A 178 -28.49 0.22 -0.61
C ALA A 178 -28.23 0.15 0.90
N VAL A 179 -27.73 -1.00 1.37
CA VAL A 179 -27.34 -1.19 2.78
C VAL A 179 -26.17 -0.29 3.16
N GLY A 180 -25.14 -0.21 2.30
CA GLY A 180 -23.99 0.68 2.52
C GLY A 180 -24.35 2.17 2.55
N ILE A 181 -25.15 2.64 1.59
CA ILE A 181 -25.57 4.05 1.51
C ILE A 181 -26.43 4.41 2.72
N ALA A 182 -27.38 3.54 3.11
CA ALA A 182 -28.22 3.76 4.27
C ALA A 182 -27.39 3.85 5.58
N ALA A 183 -26.33 3.04 5.70
CA ALA A 183 -25.41 3.12 6.84
C ALA A 183 -24.67 4.46 6.90
N LEU A 184 -24.18 4.97 5.77
CA LEU A 184 -23.57 6.31 5.68
C LEU A 184 -24.56 7.41 6.06
N HIS A 185 -25.77 7.38 5.49
CA HIS A 185 -26.79 8.39 5.74
C HIS A 185 -27.27 8.41 7.20
N ALA A 186 -27.29 7.25 7.86
CA ALA A 186 -27.66 7.11 9.27
C ALA A 186 -26.68 7.80 10.23
N VAL A 187 -25.41 7.92 9.85
CA VAL A 187 -24.38 8.64 10.62
C VAL A 187 -24.11 10.05 10.07
N GLY A 188 -24.98 10.56 9.19
CA GLY A 188 -24.87 11.91 8.64
C GLY A 188 -23.80 12.08 7.56
N VAL A 189 -23.29 11.00 6.97
CA VAL A 189 -22.35 11.05 5.85
C VAL A 189 -23.10 11.07 4.52
N VAL A 190 -22.76 12.03 3.66
CA VAL A 190 -23.14 12.06 2.25
C VAL A 190 -21.97 11.53 1.43
N HIS A 191 -22.21 10.53 0.58
CA HIS A 191 -21.14 9.97 -0.26
C HIS A 191 -20.77 10.95 -1.37
N GLY A 192 -21.77 11.50 -2.07
CA GLY A 192 -21.66 12.59 -3.05
C GLY A 192 -21.15 12.22 -4.44
N ASP A 193 -20.50 11.06 -4.58
CA ASP A 193 -19.94 10.57 -5.85
C ASP A 193 -20.28 9.11 -6.15
N ILE A 194 -21.55 8.72 -6.02
CA ILE A 194 -21.98 7.33 -6.25
C ILE A 194 -21.98 7.02 -7.76
N LYS A 195 -21.12 6.09 -8.18
CA LYS A 195 -21.00 5.63 -9.57
C LYS A 195 -20.33 4.25 -9.63
N PRO A 196 -20.46 3.48 -10.73
CA PRO A 196 -19.87 2.16 -10.85
C PRO A 196 -18.36 2.10 -10.64
N MET A 197 -17.63 3.18 -10.90
CA MET A 197 -16.17 3.25 -10.69
C MET A 197 -15.76 3.34 -9.21
N ASN A 198 -16.69 3.78 -8.35
CA ASN A 198 -16.51 3.93 -6.92
C ASN A 198 -17.12 2.76 -6.13
N VAL A 199 -17.51 1.68 -6.83
CA VAL A 199 -18.01 0.45 -6.22
C VAL A 199 -17.03 -0.67 -6.53
N LEU A 200 -16.49 -1.32 -5.50
CA LEU A 200 -15.60 -2.47 -5.63
C LEU A 200 -16.36 -3.79 -5.45
N VAL A 201 -15.97 -4.82 -6.21
CA VAL A 201 -16.61 -6.15 -6.15
C VAL A 201 -15.65 -7.17 -5.56
N PHE A 202 -16.05 -7.82 -4.47
CA PHE A 202 -15.28 -8.87 -3.81
C PHE A 202 -15.96 -10.22 -3.96
N SER A 203 -15.18 -11.31 -3.91
CA SER A 203 -15.74 -12.67 -3.90
C SER A 203 -15.33 -13.44 -2.65
N GLU A 204 -16.28 -14.13 -2.01
CA GLU A 204 -15.99 -15.14 -0.99
C GLU A 204 -16.25 -16.54 -1.56
N SER A 205 -15.31 -17.46 -1.37
CA SER A 205 -15.53 -18.88 -1.65
C SER A 205 -16.27 -19.51 -0.48
N LYS A 206 -17.52 -19.90 -0.67
CA LYS A 206 -18.26 -20.75 0.27
C LYS A 206 -18.82 -21.94 -0.48
N ASP A 207 -18.46 -23.15 -0.04
CA ASP A 207 -19.06 -24.41 -0.48
C ASP A 207 -19.11 -24.62 -2.02
N LYS A 208 -18.04 -24.26 -2.73
CA LYS A 208 -17.86 -24.39 -4.20
C LYS A 208 -18.73 -23.46 -5.08
N GLU A 209 -19.52 -22.55 -4.51
CA GLU A 209 -20.16 -21.44 -5.24
C GLU A 209 -19.51 -20.10 -4.88
N MET A 210 -19.24 -19.26 -5.90
CA MET A 210 -18.65 -17.95 -5.71
C MET A 210 -19.73 -16.92 -5.43
N ALA A 211 -19.71 -16.32 -4.24
CA ALA A 211 -20.64 -15.24 -3.87
C ALA A 211 -19.96 -13.87 -4.01
N TYR A 212 -20.54 -12.99 -4.83
CA TYR A 212 -20.03 -11.62 -5.03
C TYR A 212 -20.66 -10.63 -4.05
N THR A 213 -19.87 -9.70 -3.52
CA THR A 213 -20.33 -8.62 -2.64
C THR A 213 -19.90 -7.26 -3.21
N ALA A 214 -20.78 -6.27 -3.13
CA ALA A 214 -20.45 -4.89 -3.51
C ALA A 214 -20.08 -4.06 -2.26
N GLN A 215 -19.00 -3.27 -2.38
CA GLN A 215 -18.57 -2.32 -1.36
C GLN A 215 -18.40 -0.92 -1.95
N LEU A 216 -18.95 0.09 -1.28
CA LEU A 216 -18.77 1.51 -1.62
C LEU A 216 -17.34 1.95 -1.27
N GLY A 217 -16.68 2.64 -2.18
CA GLY A 217 -15.33 3.17 -2.00
C GLY A 217 -15.16 4.57 -2.61
N ASP A 218 -13.94 5.11 -2.45
CA ASP A 218 -13.56 6.49 -2.81
C ASP A 218 -14.35 7.59 -2.08
N PHE A 219 -13.92 7.88 -0.84
CA PHE A 219 -14.54 8.86 0.04
C PHE A 219 -13.90 10.25 -0.05
N GLY A 220 -13.10 10.51 -1.09
CA GLY A 220 -12.34 11.77 -1.22
C GLY A 220 -13.20 13.03 -1.36
N TYR A 221 -14.48 12.88 -1.71
CA TYR A 221 -15.47 13.97 -1.81
C TYR A 221 -16.62 13.82 -0.81
N SER A 222 -16.58 12.80 0.05
CA SER A 222 -17.66 12.55 1.00
C SER A 222 -17.62 13.57 2.13
N THR A 223 -18.81 13.94 2.60
CA THR A 223 -18.98 14.98 3.63
C THR A 223 -19.68 14.42 4.86
N LEU A 224 -19.09 14.64 6.03
CA LEU A 224 -19.69 14.33 7.33
C LEU A 224 -20.41 15.57 7.87
N SER A 225 -21.71 15.45 8.15
CA SER A 225 -22.54 16.49 8.76
C SER A 225 -22.82 16.17 10.23
N ASN A 226 -22.51 17.11 11.13
CA ASN A 226 -22.92 16.99 12.54
C ASN A 226 -24.45 17.19 12.64
N SER A 227 -25.09 16.40 13.50
CA SER A 227 -26.50 16.00 13.38
C SER A 227 -27.54 16.88 14.08
N GLU A 228 -27.35 18.20 14.20
CA GLU A 228 -28.38 19.06 14.84
C GLU A 228 -28.93 20.20 13.99
N LEU A 229 -28.33 20.48 12.82
CA LEU A 229 -28.96 21.30 11.80
C LEU A 229 -28.79 20.59 10.45
N GLU A 230 -29.69 19.66 10.13
CA GLU A 230 -29.80 19.06 8.78
C GLU A 230 -29.92 20.11 7.66
N ASN A 231 -30.19 21.37 8.03
CA ASN A 231 -30.43 22.51 7.16
C ASN A 231 -29.29 23.57 7.11
N ALA A 232 -28.18 23.43 7.85
CA ALA A 232 -27.22 24.53 8.01
C ALA A 232 -25.83 24.35 7.37
N LYS A 233 -25.53 23.21 6.74
CA LYS A 233 -24.23 22.99 6.09
C LYS A 233 -24.38 22.82 4.59
N ASP A 234 -23.82 23.76 3.84
CA ASP A 234 -23.68 23.72 2.40
C ASP A 234 -22.67 22.63 2.00
N VAL A 235 -23.17 21.49 1.55
CA VAL A 235 -22.40 20.36 1.01
C VAL A 235 -22.13 20.62 -0.46
N HIS A 236 -20.85 20.73 -0.82
CA HIS A 236 -20.42 20.81 -2.22
C HIS A 236 -20.21 19.42 -2.80
N LEU A 237 -20.79 19.16 -3.97
CA LEU A 237 -20.78 17.84 -4.61
C LEU A 237 -19.93 17.85 -5.90
N PRO A 238 -19.16 16.78 -6.17
CA PRO A 238 -18.37 16.69 -7.40
C PRO A 238 -19.24 16.44 -8.63
N ILE A 239 -18.74 16.84 -9.80
CA ILE A 239 -19.40 16.59 -11.08
C ILE A 239 -18.86 15.30 -11.72
N SER A 240 -19.73 14.29 -11.79
CA SER A 240 -19.53 12.94 -12.32
C SER A 240 -20.64 12.57 -13.30
N TRP A 241 -20.57 13.08 -14.53
CA TRP A 241 -21.50 12.71 -15.60
C TRP A 241 -21.37 11.22 -15.98
N PRO A 242 -22.49 10.49 -16.22
CA PRO A 242 -23.89 10.90 -16.15
C PRO A 242 -24.55 10.67 -14.77
N TRP A 243 -23.80 10.38 -13.72
CA TRP A 243 -24.30 9.83 -12.46
C TRP A 243 -24.97 10.82 -11.50
N ASN A 244 -24.62 12.11 -11.56
CA ASN A 244 -25.22 13.09 -10.65
C ASN A 244 -26.73 13.29 -10.90
N ALA A 245 -27.42 13.73 -9.86
CA ALA A 245 -28.80 14.20 -9.93
C ALA A 245 -28.95 15.46 -10.83
N PRO A 246 -30.13 15.71 -11.43
CA PRO A 246 -30.35 16.82 -12.37
C PRO A 246 -30.11 18.23 -11.78
N GLU A 247 -30.28 18.37 -10.46
CA GLU A 247 -30.03 19.59 -9.70
C GLU A 247 -28.53 19.90 -9.52
N VAL A 248 -27.67 18.87 -9.57
CA VAL A 248 -26.21 19.02 -9.48
C VAL A 248 -25.67 19.36 -10.87
N SER A 249 -25.65 20.66 -11.18
CA SER A 249 -25.42 21.14 -12.55
C SER A 249 -24.05 21.81 -12.77
N ASN A 250 -23.40 22.25 -11.70
CA ASN A 250 -22.07 22.87 -11.74
C ASN A 250 -21.28 22.59 -10.44
N TRP A 251 -19.99 22.89 -10.46
CA TRP A 251 -19.07 22.68 -9.33
C TRP A 251 -19.28 23.65 -8.16
N GLU A 252 -20.05 24.73 -8.37
CA GLU A 252 -20.41 25.71 -7.34
C GLU A 252 -21.67 25.31 -6.56
N SER A 253 -22.37 24.26 -6.99
CA SER A 253 -23.62 23.81 -6.37
C SER A 253 -23.36 23.37 -4.93
N SER A 254 -24.07 24.01 -3.99
CA SER A 254 -24.11 23.62 -2.59
C SER A 254 -25.51 23.20 -2.20
N PHE A 255 -25.61 22.22 -1.32
CA PHE A 255 -26.88 21.68 -0.86
C PHE A 255 -26.85 21.49 0.65
N PRO A 256 -27.95 21.75 1.37
CA PRO A 256 -28.12 21.25 2.72
C PRO A 256 -27.89 19.75 2.77
N THR A 257 -27.35 19.23 3.88
CA THR A 257 -27.04 17.79 4.04
C THR A 257 -28.21 16.89 3.63
N HIS A 258 -29.44 17.25 4.01
CA HIS A 258 -30.64 16.48 3.63
C HIS A 258 -30.81 16.41 2.10
N GLU A 259 -30.71 17.54 1.41
CA GLU A 259 -30.80 17.59 -0.06
C GLU A 259 -29.63 16.85 -0.72
N ALA A 260 -28.43 16.95 -0.16
CA ALA A 260 -27.26 16.24 -0.64
C ALA A 260 -27.44 14.70 -0.54
N LYS A 261 -28.07 14.18 0.53
CA LYS A 261 -28.45 12.75 0.62
C LYS A 261 -29.42 12.34 -0.50
N LEU A 262 -30.35 13.21 -0.90
CA LEU A 262 -31.28 12.92 -1.99
C LEU A 262 -30.57 12.84 -3.36
N THR A 263 -29.40 13.45 -3.51
CA THR A 263 -28.57 13.28 -4.71
C THR A 263 -27.93 11.89 -4.78
N ASP A 264 -27.48 11.34 -3.64
CA ASP A 264 -26.99 9.96 -3.53
C ASP A 264 -28.08 8.96 -3.92
N VAL A 265 -29.32 9.20 -3.46
CA VAL A 265 -30.50 8.36 -3.80
C VAL A 265 -30.74 8.30 -5.30
N PHE A 266 -30.63 9.44 -6.00
CA PHE A 266 -30.77 9.48 -7.46
C PHE A 266 -29.65 8.69 -8.15
N SER A 267 -28.40 8.92 -7.76
CA SER A 267 -27.24 8.21 -8.31
C SER A 267 -27.34 6.69 -8.09
N PHE A 268 -27.87 6.27 -6.93
CA PHE A 268 -28.18 4.87 -6.63
C PHE A 268 -29.26 4.29 -7.55
N GLY A 269 -30.37 5.00 -7.76
CA GLY A 269 -31.44 4.58 -8.68
C GLY A 269 -30.93 4.40 -10.11
N LEU A 270 -30.08 5.31 -10.57
CA LEU A 270 -29.51 5.25 -11.92
C LEU A 270 -28.51 4.09 -12.06
N LEU A 271 -27.72 3.84 -11.03
CA LEU A 271 -26.82 2.68 -10.95
C LEU A 271 -27.60 1.36 -10.97
N CYS A 272 -28.71 1.26 -10.23
CA CYS A 272 -29.59 0.10 -10.25
C CYS A 272 -30.17 -0.17 -11.65
N LEU A 273 -30.63 0.88 -12.34
CA LEU A 273 -31.19 0.78 -13.69
C LEU A 273 -30.13 0.25 -14.67
N TRP A 274 -28.91 0.77 -14.59
CA TRP A 274 -27.77 0.32 -15.39
C TRP A 274 -27.37 -1.13 -15.11
N LEU A 275 -27.29 -1.54 -13.84
CA LEU A 275 -26.80 -2.85 -13.45
C LEU A 275 -27.81 -3.96 -13.73
N LEU A 276 -29.10 -3.74 -13.42
CA LEU A 276 -30.16 -4.72 -13.59
C LEU A 276 -30.53 -4.94 -15.06
N PHE A 277 -30.44 -3.90 -15.89
CA PHE A 277 -30.89 -3.94 -17.29
C PHE A 277 -29.79 -3.46 -18.24
N PRO A 278 -28.94 -4.38 -18.75
CA PRO A 278 -27.96 -4.05 -19.78
C PRO A 278 -28.63 -3.41 -20.99
N GLY A 279 -28.22 -2.19 -21.35
CA GLY A 279 -28.82 -1.42 -22.44
C GLY A 279 -30.03 -0.57 -22.03
N GLY A 280 -30.52 -0.65 -20.79
CA GLY A 280 -31.65 0.16 -20.31
C GLY A 280 -31.41 1.67 -20.40
N LEU A 281 -30.17 2.12 -20.18
CA LEU A 281 -29.78 3.52 -20.38
C LEU A 281 -29.61 3.91 -21.86
N SER A 282 -29.37 2.95 -22.75
CA SER A 282 -29.24 3.22 -24.19
C SER A 282 -30.59 3.58 -24.81
N GLU A 283 -31.70 3.16 -24.21
CA GLU A 283 -33.06 3.51 -24.67
C GLU A 283 -33.43 4.99 -24.48
N VAL A 284 -32.73 5.68 -23.58
CA VAL A 284 -32.82 7.14 -23.42
C VAL A 284 -31.74 7.89 -24.19
N GLY A 285 -31.00 7.19 -25.07
CA GLY A 285 -29.89 7.77 -25.82
C GLY A 285 -28.64 8.04 -24.98
N VAL A 286 -28.54 7.46 -23.77
CA VAL A 286 -27.38 7.63 -22.89
C VAL A 286 -26.38 6.53 -23.16
N ASP A 287 -25.25 6.92 -23.74
CA ASP A 287 -24.05 6.09 -23.79
C ASP A 287 -23.22 6.34 -22.53
N VAL A 288 -23.20 5.37 -21.62
CA VAL A 288 -22.41 5.42 -20.37
C VAL A 288 -20.91 5.38 -20.66
N GLU A 289 -20.49 4.87 -21.83
CA GLU A 289 -19.10 4.83 -22.28
C GLU A 289 -18.68 6.13 -22.97
N ARG A 290 -19.64 6.92 -23.48
CA ARG A 290 -19.46 8.25 -24.08
C ARG A 290 -20.52 9.23 -23.58
N PRO A 291 -20.49 9.62 -22.30
CA PRO A 291 -21.54 10.44 -21.72
C PRO A 291 -21.59 11.81 -22.39
N SER A 292 -22.75 12.15 -22.95
CA SER A 292 -23.04 13.51 -23.41
C SER A 292 -23.13 14.45 -22.20
N ARG A 293 -22.65 15.69 -22.37
CA ARG A 293 -22.90 16.78 -21.40
C ARG A 293 -24.35 17.28 -21.42
N ASP A 294 -25.12 16.87 -22.42
CA ASP A 294 -26.54 17.17 -22.49
C ASP A 294 -27.30 16.33 -21.45
N ALA A 295 -27.80 17.02 -20.43
CA ALA A 295 -28.56 16.46 -19.31
C ALA A 295 -30.08 16.51 -19.52
N GLY A 296 -30.56 16.95 -20.70
CA GLY A 296 -31.99 17.15 -20.97
C GLY A 296 -32.84 15.91 -20.72
N TRP A 297 -32.28 14.71 -20.91
CA TRP A 297 -32.95 13.43 -20.66
C TRP A 297 -33.24 13.14 -19.17
N LYS A 298 -32.57 13.84 -18.24
CA LYS A 298 -32.86 13.76 -16.79
C LYS A 298 -34.00 14.70 -16.37
N ARG A 299 -34.33 15.66 -17.23
CA ARG A 299 -35.34 16.69 -17.00
C ARG A 299 -36.66 16.22 -17.66
N ASP A 300 -37.78 16.76 -17.20
CA ASP A 300 -39.13 16.51 -17.75
C ASP A 300 -39.74 15.11 -17.47
N GLY A 301 -39.31 14.38 -16.44
CA GLY A 301 -39.93 13.10 -16.03
C GLY A 301 -39.75 11.93 -17.00
N ASN A 302 -38.86 12.07 -17.99
CA ASN A 302 -38.63 11.03 -19.00
C ASN A 302 -38.01 9.76 -18.41
N LEU A 303 -37.13 9.89 -17.43
CA LEU A 303 -36.35 8.79 -16.87
C LEU A 303 -37.21 7.80 -16.06
N GLU A 304 -38.16 8.28 -15.25
CA GLU A 304 -39.11 7.43 -14.50
C GLU A 304 -39.98 6.59 -15.43
N ARG A 305 -40.50 7.23 -16.48
CA ARG A 305 -41.33 6.57 -17.51
C ARG A 305 -40.54 5.51 -18.26
N ILE A 306 -39.29 5.79 -18.60
CA ILE A 306 -38.46 4.87 -19.38
C ILE A 306 -38.00 3.71 -18.50
N ALA A 307 -37.60 3.97 -17.24
CA ALA A 307 -37.32 2.90 -16.27
C ALA A 307 -38.53 1.98 -16.08
N SER A 308 -39.74 2.55 -15.94
CA SER A 308 -40.99 1.77 -15.85
C SER A 308 -41.22 0.92 -17.10
N SER A 309 -41.04 1.49 -18.29
CA SER A 309 -41.18 0.77 -19.57
C SER A 309 -40.13 -0.33 -19.76
N VAL A 310 -38.89 -0.13 -19.28
CA VAL A 310 -37.84 -1.15 -19.30
C VAL A 310 -38.24 -2.33 -18.42
N VAL A 311 -38.78 -2.07 -17.23
CA VAL A 311 -39.26 -3.09 -16.29
C VAL A 311 -40.46 -3.87 -16.85
N GLU A 312 -41.44 -3.18 -17.42
CA GLU A 312 -42.65 -3.80 -18.01
C GLU A 312 -42.32 -4.79 -19.13
N ARG A 313 -41.31 -4.49 -19.95
CA ARG A 313 -40.86 -5.32 -21.08
C ARG A 313 -40.13 -6.59 -20.67
N GLN A 314 -39.78 -6.76 -19.39
CA GLN A 314 -39.10 -7.97 -18.90
C GLN A 314 -40.11 -9.11 -18.71
N SER A 315 -40.18 -10.02 -19.68
CA SER A 315 -41.10 -11.16 -19.64
C SER A 315 -40.76 -12.19 -18.55
N GLN A 316 -39.52 -12.20 -18.07
CA GLN A 316 -39.00 -13.12 -17.06
C GLN A 316 -39.30 -12.73 -15.61
N LEU A 317 -39.82 -11.52 -15.36
CA LEU A 317 -40.11 -11.03 -14.00
C LEU A 317 -41.59 -11.21 -13.65
N SER A 318 -41.89 -11.58 -12.40
CA SER A 318 -43.27 -11.62 -11.91
C SER A 318 -43.87 -10.21 -11.82
N GLU A 319 -45.20 -10.11 -11.93
CA GLU A 319 -45.90 -8.82 -11.84
C GLU A 319 -45.68 -8.11 -10.49
N SER A 320 -45.57 -8.88 -9.40
CA SER A 320 -45.24 -8.35 -8.08
C SER A 320 -43.81 -7.78 -8.02
N ARG A 321 -42.85 -8.43 -8.70
CA ARG A 321 -41.45 -7.95 -8.76
C ARG A 321 -41.33 -6.74 -9.69
N LYS A 322 -42.06 -6.72 -10.81
CA LYS A 322 -42.17 -5.54 -11.67
C LYS A 322 -42.73 -4.35 -10.92
N THR A 323 -43.81 -4.54 -10.17
CA THR A 323 -44.43 -3.48 -9.35
C THR A 323 -43.43 -2.90 -8.35
N ALA A 324 -42.69 -3.75 -7.64
CA ALA A 324 -41.69 -3.30 -6.67
C ALA A 324 -40.49 -2.59 -7.33
N LEU A 325 -40.05 -3.04 -8.51
CA LEU A 325 -38.97 -2.38 -9.27
C LEU A 325 -39.42 -1.03 -9.82
N THR A 326 -40.66 -0.93 -10.31
CA THR A 326 -41.24 0.35 -10.75
C THR A 326 -41.32 1.33 -9.58
N GLU A 327 -41.78 0.88 -8.40
CA GLU A 327 -41.80 1.70 -7.19
C GLU A 327 -40.39 2.19 -6.81
N LEU A 328 -39.39 1.32 -6.86
CA LEU A 328 -37.98 1.68 -6.62
C LEU A 328 -37.51 2.78 -7.58
N PHE A 329 -37.72 2.63 -8.89
CA PHE A 329 -37.23 3.60 -9.86
C PHE A 329 -37.98 4.94 -9.81
N VAL A 330 -39.30 4.92 -9.65
CA VAL A 330 -40.08 6.16 -9.50
C VAL A 330 -39.67 6.91 -8.23
N SER A 331 -39.44 6.20 -7.13
CA SER A 331 -39.08 6.83 -5.85
C SER A 331 -37.62 7.31 -5.77
N THR A 332 -36.75 6.89 -6.70
CA THR A 332 -35.33 7.27 -6.69
C THR A 332 -34.94 8.19 -7.85
N LEU A 333 -35.57 8.04 -9.02
CA LEU A 333 -35.23 8.77 -10.26
C LEU A 333 -36.14 9.98 -10.55
N VAL A 334 -37.07 10.30 -9.66
CA VAL A 334 -37.93 11.49 -9.79
C VAL A 334 -37.09 12.77 -9.86
N THR A 335 -37.45 13.65 -10.80
CA THR A 335 -36.70 14.90 -11.07
C THR A 335 -36.73 15.85 -9.86
N ASP A 336 -37.85 15.94 -9.16
CA ASP A 336 -37.99 16.71 -7.92
C ASP A 336 -37.31 15.99 -6.75
N ALA A 337 -36.21 16.55 -6.25
CA ALA A 337 -35.41 15.95 -5.19
C ALA A 337 -36.23 15.64 -3.93
N ASN A 338 -37.16 16.52 -3.54
CA ASN A 338 -37.96 16.38 -2.31
C ASN A 338 -38.97 15.24 -2.36
N ARG A 339 -39.21 14.68 -3.54
CA ARG A 339 -40.08 13.51 -3.73
C ARG A 339 -39.32 12.19 -3.72
N ARG A 340 -37.99 12.22 -3.62
CA ARG A 340 -37.18 11.00 -3.54
C ARG A 340 -37.28 10.40 -2.13
N ASP A 341 -37.35 9.08 -2.06
CA ASP A 341 -37.44 8.35 -0.80
C ASP A 341 -36.04 8.00 -0.27
N LEU A 342 -35.72 8.48 0.93
CA LEU A 342 -34.46 8.18 1.62
C LEU A 342 -34.39 6.73 2.11
N ASP A 343 -35.53 6.03 2.29
CA ASP A 343 -35.56 4.62 2.69
C ASP A 343 -35.33 3.66 1.51
N ILE A 344 -34.19 3.85 0.82
CA ILE A 344 -33.74 2.98 -0.28
C ILE A 344 -33.60 1.51 0.15
N ARG A 345 -33.32 1.26 1.43
CA ARG A 345 -33.25 -0.09 2.00
C ARG A 345 -34.64 -0.73 2.07
N GLY A 346 -35.65 0.02 2.51
CA GLY A 346 -37.05 -0.39 2.51
C GLY A 346 -37.54 -0.72 1.10
N LEU A 347 -37.23 0.14 0.12
CA LEU A 347 -37.54 -0.08 -1.29
C LEU A 347 -36.89 -1.37 -1.82
N MET A 348 -35.58 -1.57 -1.60
CA MET A 348 -34.89 -2.78 -2.01
C MET A 348 -35.43 -4.04 -1.34
N LYS A 349 -35.78 -3.96 -0.05
CA LYS A 349 -36.38 -5.08 0.68
C LYS A 349 -37.70 -5.52 0.05
N LYS A 350 -38.53 -4.59 -0.43
CA LYS A 350 -39.77 -4.93 -1.17
C LYS A 350 -39.45 -5.75 -2.42
N VAL A 351 -38.44 -5.34 -3.20
CA VAL A 351 -38.04 -6.04 -4.44
C VAL A 351 -37.54 -7.47 -4.15
N ILE A 352 -36.71 -7.65 -3.11
CA ILE A 352 -36.09 -8.94 -2.77
C ILE A 352 -37.07 -9.91 -2.10
N THR A 353 -38.02 -9.40 -1.29
CA THR A 353 -38.97 -10.23 -0.53
C THR A 353 -40.03 -10.87 -1.44
N VAL A 354 -40.23 -10.33 -2.64
CA VAL A 354 -41.05 -10.97 -3.68
C VAL A 354 -40.31 -12.23 -4.18
N LYS A 355 -40.64 -13.39 -3.60
CA LYS A 355 -40.15 -14.71 -4.05
C LYS A 355 -40.33 -14.87 -5.56
N ALA A 356 -39.26 -15.27 -6.24
CA ALA A 356 -39.34 -15.89 -7.56
C ALA A 356 -40.21 -17.15 -7.43
N ALA A 357 -41.37 -17.15 -8.10
CA ALA A 357 -42.14 -18.37 -8.28
C ALA A 357 -41.56 -19.12 -9.49
N GLU A 358 -41.05 -20.33 -9.21
CA GLU A 358 -40.85 -21.52 -10.09
C GLU A 358 -39.54 -21.64 -10.91
N PRO A 359 -39.12 -22.84 -11.38
CA PRO A 359 -39.27 -24.25 -10.93
C PRO A 359 -37.90 -24.87 -10.49
N GLN A 360 -37.91 -26.14 -10.06
CA GLN A 360 -36.79 -26.88 -9.45
C GLN A 360 -35.42 -26.72 -10.13
N GLY A 361 -34.39 -26.36 -9.34
CA GLY A 361 -33.01 -26.65 -9.72
C GLY A 361 -31.92 -25.66 -9.32
N GLN A 362 -32.00 -24.93 -8.19
CA GLN A 362 -30.81 -24.45 -7.47
C GLN A 362 -31.22 -23.87 -6.11
N THR A 363 -30.58 -24.37 -5.06
CA THR A 363 -30.86 -24.00 -3.66
C THR A 363 -30.28 -22.62 -3.36
N MET A 364 -31.16 -21.67 -3.02
CA MET A 364 -30.77 -20.43 -2.36
C MET A 364 -30.12 -20.72 -1.00
N SER A 365 -28.82 -20.45 -0.88
CA SER A 365 -28.11 -20.43 0.40
C SER A 365 -28.44 -19.14 1.17
N ASN A 366 -29.15 -19.31 2.29
CA ASN A 366 -29.18 -18.47 3.49
C ASN A 366 -29.12 -16.93 3.34
N TYR A 367 -30.27 -16.31 3.04
CA TYR A 367 -30.57 -14.90 3.36
C TYR A 367 -30.72 -14.61 4.89
N GLY A 368 -30.12 -15.45 5.75
CA GLY A 368 -30.45 -15.57 7.16
C GLY A 368 -29.32 -15.32 8.17
N MET A 369 -28.13 -14.87 7.79
CA MET A 369 -27.01 -14.68 8.74
C MET A 369 -26.33 -13.31 8.65
N TYR A 370 -27.08 -12.22 8.86
CA TYR A 370 -26.52 -10.94 9.35
C TYR A 370 -27.50 -10.25 10.33
N THR A 371 -28.10 -11.03 11.22
CA THR A 371 -29.02 -10.56 12.27
C THR A 371 -28.39 -10.17 13.62
N PRO A 372 -27.07 -10.32 13.92
CA PRO A 372 -26.53 -9.78 15.17
C PRO A 372 -26.31 -8.26 15.16
N TYR A 373 -25.96 -7.65 14.02
CA TYR A 373 -25.61 -6.21 13.95
C TYR A 373 -26.83 -5.29 14.14
N LEU A 374 -28.02 -5.76 13.72
CA LEU A 374 -29.26 -4.98 13.72
C LEU A 374 -29.94 -4.86 15.09
N ARG A 375 -29.43 -5.52 16.15
CA ARG A 375 -29.96 -5.38 17.52
C ARG A 375 -29.21 -4.36 18.38
N TRP A 376 -28.10 -3.80 17.88
CA TRP A 376 -27.22 -2.96 18.70
C TRP A 376 -27.62 -1.48 18.71
N ILE A 377 -28.17 -0.97 17.60
CA ILE A 377 -28.40 0.48 17.42
C ILE A 377 -29.65 1.04 18.14
N PRO A 378 -30.80 0.35 18.30
CA PRO A 378 -31.99 0.99 18.90
C PRO A 378 -32.06 0.97 20.44
N ASN A 379 -31.09 0.37 21.15
CA ASN A 379 -31.24 0.02 22.58
C ASN A 379 -30.43 0.87 23.57
N HIS A 380 -29.79 1.97 23.17
CA HIS A 380 -29.17 2.91 24.12
C HIS A 380 -30.03 4.18 24.20
N LYS A 381 -30.96 4.19 25.16
CA LYS A 381 -32.05 5.16 25.33
C LYS A 381 -31.79 6.23 26.39
N ASP A 382 -30.54 6.45 26.79
CA ASP A 382 -30.19 7.43 27.81
C ASP A 382 -29.27 8.51 27.24
N PHE A 383 -29.81 9.36 26.36
CA PHE A 383 -29.19 10.64 26.00
C PHE A 383 -30.29 11.70 25.94
N ASP A 384 -30.27 12.63 26.89
CA ASP A 384 -31.17 13.77 26.93
C ASP A 384 -30.68 14.84 25.94
N VAL A 385 -31.15 14.70 24.70
CA VAL A 385 -30.82 15.56 23.55
C VAL A 385 -31.11 17.05 23.85
N ALA A 386 -32.06 17.36 24.74
CA ALA A 386 -32.44 18.73 25.02
C ALA A 386 -31.42 19.48 25.90
N ALA A 387 -30.60 18.77 26.69
CA ALA A 387 -29.62 19.40 27.58
C ALA A 387 -28.28 19.74 26.89
N ALA A 388 -27.97 19.12 25.74
CA ALA A 388 -26.74 19.35 24.98
C ALA A 388 -26.85 20.52 23.98
N GLN A 389 -28.06 20.89 23.60
CA GLN A 389 -28.34 21.87 22.54
C GLN A 389 -28.14 23.34 22.94
N GLU A 390 -28.09 23.67 24.24
CA GLU A 390 -28.03 25.06 24.70
C GLU A 390 -26.59 25.65 24.85
N ALA A 391 -25.53 24.86 24.67
CA ALA A 391 -24.18 25.29 25.08
C ALA A 391 -23.26 25.87 23.97
N HIS A 392 -23.39 25.49 22.70
CA HIS A 392 -22.26 25.56 21.76
C HIS A 392 -22.76 25.61 20.29
N TYR A 393 -22.89 26.72 19.55
CA TYR A 393 -21.84 27.57 18.98
C TYR A 393 -22.44 28.70 18.11
N GLY A 394 -21.72 29.83 18.01
CA GLY A 394 -22.00 30.96 17.11
C GLY A 394 -21.32 30.84 15.73
N SER A 395 -21.93 31.51 14.75
CA SER A 395 -21.72 31.42 13.30
C SER A 395 -20.54 32.21 12.72
N SER A 396 -19.89 31.66 11.69
CA SER A 396 -19.48 32.31 10.41
C SER A 396 -18.14 31.74 9.89
N TYR A 397 -18.14 31.15 8.68
CA TYR A 397 -16.91 30.90 7.92
C TYR A 397 -17.02 31.43 6.48
N TYR A 398 -15.88 31.86 5.94
CA TYR A 398 -15.69 32.62 4.70
C TYR A 398 -14.99 31.77 3.64
N ASN A 399 -15.53 31.74 2.41
CA ASN A 399 -15.02 30.97 1.28
C ASN A 399 -13.76 31.61 0.64
N PRO A 400 -12.59 30.96 0.63
CA PRO A 400 -11.36 31.53 0.05
C PRO A 400 -11.16 31.24 -1.45
N TYR A 401 -12.09 30.58 -2.16
CA TYR A 401 -12.00 30.38 -3.62
C TYR A 401 -12.53 31.57 -4.44
N ALA A 402 -12.90 32.68 -3.79
CA ALA A 402 -13.37 33.88 -4.47
C ALA A 402 -12.24 34.73 -5.10
N THR A 403 -10.95 34.42 -4.88
CA THR A 403 -9.85 35.23 -5.42
C THR A 403 -8.61 34.41 -5.78
N ALA A 404 -8.63 33.73 -6.93
CA ALA A 404 -7.41 33.38 -7.65
C ALA A 404 -7.63 33.60 -9.15
N SER A 405 -6.75 34.39 -9.74
CA SER A 405 -6.83 34.97 -11.07
C SER A 405 -6.95 33.93 -12.19
N ALA A 406 -7.77 34.29 -13.18
CA ALA A 406 -7.96 33.61 -14.45
C ALA A 406 -6.63 33.37 -15.21
N SER A 407 -6.07 32.17 -15.13
CA SER A 407 -5.11 31.69 -16.15
C SER A 407 -5.02 30.16 -16.32
N TRP A 408 -5.97 29.38 -15.81
CA TRP A 408 -6.10 27.95 -16.17
C TRP A 408 -7.56 27.59 -16.43
N ASN A 409 -8.05 27.98 -17.60
CA ASN A 409 -9.32 27.54 -18.17
C ASN A 409 -9.05 27.00 -19.59
N PRO A 410 -9.19 25.69 -19.87
CA PRO A 410 -9.00 25.16 -21.21
C PRO A 410 -10.15 25.45 -22.20
N TYR A 411 -11.21 26.14 -21.79
CA TYR A 411 -12.36 26.44 -22.65
C TYR A 411 -12.91 27.85 -22.39
N THR A 412 -12.36 28.84 -23.09
CA THR A 412 -12.93 30.20 -23.17
C THR A 412 -13.75 30.36 -24.44
N TYR A 413 -15.03 30.69 -24.32
CA TYR A 413 -15.76 31.51 -25.31
C TYR A 413 -16.80 32.38 -24.60
N GLN A 414 -16.88 33.64 -25.03
CA GLN A 414 -17.62 34.77 -24.41
C GLN A 414 -19.14 34.59 -24.46
N ASN A 415 -19.84 34.88 -23.36
CA ASN A 415 -21.29 35.07 -23.34
C ASN A 415 -21.62 36.59 -23.25
N PRO A 416 -22.33 37.18 -24.23
CA PRO A 416 -22.56 38.61 -24.31
C PRO A 416 -23.95 39.01 -23.82
N TYR A 417 -24.35 38.74 -22.58
CA TYR A 417 -25.54 39.37 -21.97
C TYR A 417 -25.37 39.54 -20.47
N ALA A 418 -24.77 40.67 -20.10
CA ALA A 418 -24.92 41.27 -18.78
C ALA A 418 -26.15 42.18 -18.81
N ASN A 419 -27.09 41.94 -17.89
CA ASN A 419 -27.92 42.91 -17.16
C ASN A 419 -29.21 42.22 -16.70
N GLU A 420 -29.43 42.15 -15.39
CA GLU A 420 -30.54 42.84 -14.75
C GLU A 420 -30.49 42.66 -13.23
N SER A 421 -30.51 43.80 -12.54
CA SER A 421 -30.58 43.97 -11.11
C SER A 421 -31.97 43.65 -10.58
N LEU A 422 -32.09 42.89 -9.48
CA LEU A 422 -33.29 42.92 -8.64
C LEU A 422 -32.91 43.00 -7.15
N SER A 423 -33.55 43.97 -6.53
CA SER A 423 -33.42 44.50 -5.17
C SER A 423 -34.10 43.62 -4.10
N GLU A 424 -33.44 43.41 -2.97
CA GLU A 424 -34.04 42.82 -1.75
C GLU A 424 -34.63 43.90 -0.81
N PRO A 425 -35.72 43.61 -0.06
CA PRO A 425 -36.12 44.41 1.09
C PRO A 425 -35.96 43.70 2.44
N ASN A 426 -35.23 44.37 3.34
CA ASN A 426 -35.36 44.48 4.80
C ASN A 426 -36.16 43.41 5.58
N ARG A 427 -35.48 42.73 6.52
CA ARG A 427 -36.10 42.22 7.76
C ARG A 427 -35.27 42.56 9.00
N SER A 428 -36.00 42.98 10.02
CA SER A 428 -35.62 43.56 11.31
C SER A 428 -35.07 42.56 12.34
N HIS A 429 -34.13 43.03 13.17
CA HIS A 429 -33.49 42.34 14.30
C HIS A 429 -34.44 41.98 15.47
N PRO A 430 -34.17 40.91 16.24
CA PRO A 430 -34.61 40.73 17.63
C PRO A 430 -33.49 41.02 18.67
N PRO A 431 -33.84 41.20 19.96
CA PRO A 431 -32.99 41.83 21.01
C PRO A 431 -32.05 40.82 21.74
N PRO A 432 -31.09 41.28 22.59
CA PRO A 432 -29.97 40.45 23.05
C PRO A 432 -30.33 39.59 24.27
N VAL A 433 -29.84 38.35 24.29
CA VAL A 433 -29.94 37.40 25.42
C VAL A 433 -28.60 37.37 26.17
N ALA A 434 -28.68 37.32 27.50
CA ALA A 434 -27.57 37.39 28.44
C ALA A 434 -26.59 36.20 28.34
N GLU A 435 -25.28 36.49 28.50
CA GLU A 435 -24.18 35.53 28.39
C GLU A 435 -24.12 34.54 29.56
N ALA A 436 -24.02 33.24 29.25
CA ALA A 436 -23.69 32.16 30.17
C ALA A 436 -22.20 31.73 29.96
N PRO A 437 -21.52 31.19 30.99
CA PRO A 437 -20.07 31.08 31.04
C PRO A 437 -19.51 29.99 30.12
N GLN A 438 -18.54 30.36 29.27
CA GLN A 438 -17.87 29.49 28.30
C GLN A 438 -16.97 28.45 28.98
N ALA A 439 -17.34 27.17 28.94
CA ALA A 439 -16.40 26.06 29.08
C ALA A 439 -15.84 25.72 27.68
N ARG A 440 -14.52 25.83 27.48
CA ARG A 440 -13.85 25.46 26.22
C ARG A 440 -13.46 23.98 26.26
N SER A 441 -14.02 23.15 25.39
CA SER A 441 -13.50 21.80 25.10
C SER A 441 -12.35 21.90 24.08
N GLN A 442 -11.22 21.25 24.34
CA GLN A 442 -10.06 21.25 23.44
C GLN A 442 -10.23 20.17 22.35
N PRO A 443 -9.86 20.44 21.08
CA PRO A 443 -9.82 19.44 20.03
C PRO A 443 -8.75 18.38 20.32
N ALA A 444 -8.94 17.18 19.79
CA ALA A 444 -8.03 16.08 20.05
C ALA A 444 -6.65 16.32 19.42
N GLU A 445 -5.61 16.34 20.26
CA GLU A 445 -4.23 16.54 19.83
C GLU A 445 -3.51 15.21 19.58
N PHE A 446 -2.62 15.22 18.58
CA PHE A 446 -1.71 14.11 18.32
C PHE A 446 -0.66 14.03 19.42
N LEU A 447 -0.40 12.82 19.93
CA LEU A 447 0.59 12.57 20.99
C LEU A 447 1.56 11.48 20.54
N VAL A 448 2.84 11.86 20.31
CA VAL A 448 3.86 10.94 19.78
C VAL A 448 3.94 9.62 20.56
N TRP A 449 3.89 9.65 21.90
CA TRP A 449 4.04 8.44 22.72
C TRP A 449 2.89 7.44 22.56
N LYS A 450 1.67 7.87 22.21
CA LYS A 450 0.52 6.96 22.01
C LYS A 450 0.67 6.10 20.76
N SER A 451 1.29 6.64 19.71
CA SER A 451 1.55 5.92 18.45
C SER A 451 3.02 5.53 18.26
N PHE A 452 3.88 5.76 19.27
CA PHE A 452 5.33 5.63 19.15
C PHE A 452 5.76 4.27 18.61
N ARG A 453 5.16 3.18 19.11
CA ARG A 453 5.51 1.82 18.67
C ARG A 453 5.30 1.60 17.17
N GLN A 454 4.22 2.13 16.62
CA GLN A 454 3.91 1.98 15.19
C GLN A 454 4.75 2.96 14.35
N LEU A 455 4.91 4.20 14.83
CA LEU A 455 5.70 5.22 14.16
C LEU A 455 7.19 4.90 14.11
N VAL A 456 7.76 4.27 15.14
CA VAL A 456 9.18 3.88 15.13
C VAL A 456 9.49 2.80 14.10
N GLN A 457 8.46 2.14 13.55
CA GLN A 457 8.62 1.16 12.49
C GLN A 457 8.56 1.79 11.10
N SER A 458 8.17 3.07 11.00
CA SER A 458 8.16 3.79 9.74
C SER A 458 9.56 4.22 9.32
N ASP A 459 9.70 4.66 8.07
CA ASP A 459 10.91 5.32 7.57
C ASP A 459 11.35 6.47 8.50
N TYR A 460 12.66 6.57 8.78
CA TYR A 460 13.19 7.55 9.73
C TYR A 460 12.90 9.01 9.33
N ARG A 461 12.72 9.26 8.02
CA ARG A 461 12.40 10.59 7.50
C ARG A 461 11.02 11.06 7.98
N ILE A 462 10.09 10.14 8.26
CA ILE A 462 8.78 10.46 8.85
C ILE A 462 8.97 10.98 10.28
N TRP A 463 9.90 10.40 11.05
CA TRP A 463 10.19 10.88 12.39
C TRP A 463 10.68 12.32 12.34
N ALA A 464 11.57 12.63 11.39
CA ALA A 464 12.05 13.98 11.16
C ALA A 464 10.93 14.94 10.73
N THR A 465 10.00 14.51 9.87
CA THR A 465 8.83 15.30 9.45
C THR A 465 7.92 15.62 10.63
N ILE A 466 7.59 14.63 11.46
CA ILE A 466 6.77 14.81 12.68
C ILE A 466 7.47 15.76 13.65
N PHE A 467 8.76 15.54 13.90
CA PHE A 467 9.57 16.40 14.76
C PHE A 467 9.58 17.85 14.27
N ASN A 468 9.77 18.07 12.97
CA ASN A 468 9.76 19.41 12.38
C ASN A 468 8.37 20.06 12.46
N ALA A 469 7.29 19.29 12.30
CA ALA A 469 5.93 19.81 12.46
C ALA A 469 5.65 20.25 13.91
N LEU A 470 6.09 19.48 14.92
CA LEU A 470 6.04 19.87 16.32
C LEU A 470 6.86 21.13 16.59
N ARG A 471 8.06 21.24 16.01
CA ARG A 471 8.90 22.43 16.12
C ARG A 471 8.24 23.66 15.50
N ASN A 472 7.58 23.51 14.36
CA ASN A 472 6.83 24.60 13.74
C ASN A 472 5.63 25.01 14.61
N ARG A 473 4.96 24.08 15.30
CA ARG A 473 3.86 24.37 16.22
C ARG A 473 4.26 25.28 17.39
N MET A 474 5.55 25.36 17.74
CA MET A 474 6.06 26.31 18.73
C MET A 474 5.86 27.79 18.36
N THR A 475 5.58 28.11 17.10
CA THR A 475 5.28 29.48 16.65
C THR A 475 3.78 29.81 16.70
N SER A 476 2.92 28.86 17.11
CA SER A 476 1.48 29.07 17.22
C SER A 476 1.14 30.24 18.16
N PRO A 477 0.14 31.08 17.81
CA PRO A 477 -0.34 32.11 18.73
C PRO A 477 -1.04 31.52 19.96
N VAL A 478 -1.47 30.26 19.92
CA VAL A 478 -2.16 29.56 21.00
C VAL A 478 -1.14 29.06 22.03
N LEU A 479 -1.33 29.40 23.32
CA LEU A 479 -0.41 29.01 24.38
C LEU A 479 -0.40 27.49 24.61
N GLU A 480 -1.58 26.88 24.72
CA GLU A 480 -1.75 25.45 24.96
C GLU A 480 -1.04 24.61 23.90
N GLU A 481 -1.25 24.91 22.61
CA GLU A 481 -0.57 24.21 21.51
C GLU A 481 0.96 24.31 21.60
N ARG A 482 1.50 25.43 22.09
CA ARG A 482 2.94 25.61 22.28
C ARG A 482 3.46 24.82 23.47
N GLU A 483 2.70 24.76 24.56
CA GLU A 483 3.08 23.99 25.75
C GLU A 483 3.10 22.50 25.45
N ASP A 484 2.08 22.01 24.74
CA ASP A 484 1.97 20.60 24.37
C ASP A 484 2.99 20.21 23.29
N ALA A 485 3.23 21.07 22.28
CA ALA A 485 4.33 20.87 21.35
C ALA A 485 5.70 20.86 22.04
N ALA A 486 5.93 21.72 23.03
CA ALA A 486 7.16 21.74 23.81
C ALA A 486 7.33 20.42 24.58
N PHE A 487 6.29 19.92 25.24
CA PHE A 487 6.36 18.66 25.97
C PHE A 487 6.65 17.46 25.03
N GLN A 488 6.05 17.42 23.85
CA GLN A 488 6.34 16.40 22.82
C GLN A 488 7.76 16.52 22.28
N LEU A 489 8.27 17.74 22.06
CA LEU A 489 9.67 17.95 21.66
C LEU A 489 10.65 17.46 22.74
N ALA A 490 10.35 17.69 24.03
CA ALA A 490 11.16 17.15 25.13
C ALA A 490 11.21 15.61 25.08
N PHE A 491 10.08 14.95 24.81
CA PHE A 491 10.04 13.50 24.58
C PHE A 491 10.91 13.09 23.39
N CYS A 492 10.79 13.76 22.24
CA CYS A 492 11.60 13.49 21.05
C CYS A 492 13.11 13.62 21.31
N TYR A 493 13.54 14.63 22.07
CA TYR A 493 14.94 14.81 22.46
C TYR A 493 15.42 13.82 23.54
N GLU A 494 14.54 13.27 24.38
CA GLU A 494 14.95 12.26 25.37
C GLU A 494 15.16 10.90 24.72
N ILE A 495 14.31 10.56 23.74
CA ILE A 495 14.30 9.26 23.07
C ILE A 495 15.04 9.22 21.74
N GLY A 496 15.33 10.37 21.12
CA GLY A 496 15.97 10.44 19.81
C GLY A 496 15.01 10.29 18.62
N PHE A 497 13.74 10.66 18.76
CA PHE A 497 12.74 10.53 17.69
C PHE A 497 12.81 11.73 16.73
N GLY A 498 13.35 11.51 15.52
CA GLY A 498 13.50 12.55 14.49
C GLY A 498 14.62 13.57 14.75
N THR A 499 15.37 13.39 15.84
CA THR A 499 16.49 14.23 16.27
C THR A 499 17.48 13.40 17.09
N ALA A 500 18.73 13.83 17.19
CA ALA A 500 19.66 13.26 18.16
C ALA A 500 19.23 13.63 19.60
N PRO A 501 19.45 12.73 20.59
CA PRO A 501 19.17 13.03 21.98
C PRO A 501 20.01 14.20 22.52
N GLU A 502 19.40 15.11 23.27
CA GLU A 502 20.09 16.29 23.82
C GLU A 502 19.46 16.74 25.15
N SER A 503 20.06 16.38 26.28
CA SER A 503 19.49 16.63 27.63
C SER A 503 19.22 18.11 27.92
N ALA A 504 20.06 19.02 27.42
CA ALA A 504 19.84 20.47 27.57
C ALA A 504 18.55 20.94 26.88
N ARG A 505 18.21 20.36 25.73
CA ARG A 505 16.95 20.64 25.02
C ARG A 505 15.76 20.04 25.74
N VAL A 506 15.91 18.84 26.31
CA VAL A 506 14.85 18.22 27.13
C VAL A 506 14.46 19.18 28.27
N THR A 507 15.42 19.64 29.07
CA THR A 507 15.14 20.61 30.15
C THR A 507 14.51 21.90 29.63
N HIS A 508 15.07 22.48 28.56
CA HIS A 508 14.54 23.71 27.95
C HIS A 508 13.06 23.60 27.53
N TYR A 509 12.68 22.49 26.89
CA TYR A 509 11.33 22.31 26.39
C TYR A 509 10.35 21.88 27.51
N LEU A 510 10.81 21.16 28.53
CA LEU A 510 10.01 20.90 29.73
C LEU A 510 9.65 22.20 30.47
N GLU A 511 10.62 23.10 30.64
CA GLU A 511 10.38 24.43 31.22
C GLU A 511 9.38 25.25 30.40
N LYS A 512 9.53 25.26 29.07
CA LYS A 512 8.59 25.96 28.18
C LYS A 512 7.19 25.37 28.17
N GLY A 513 7.05 24.07 28.34
CA GLY A 513 5.75 23.40 28.43
C GLY A 513 5.11 23.43 29.83
N GLY A 514 5.79 24.01 30.83
CA GLY A 514 5.32 23.96 32.21
C GLY A 514 5.18 22.53 32.74
N ARG A 515 6.02 21.60 32.27
CA ARG A 515 6.02 20.19 32.67
C ARG A 515 7.34 19.81 33.34
N THR A 516 7.32 18.74 34.11
CA THR A 516 8.50 18.22 34.81
C THR A 516 9.06 16.98 34.12
N TYR A 517 10.29 16.61 34.45
CA TYR A 517 10.86 15.34 34.00
C TYR A 517 10.07 14.14 34.54
N GLU A 518 9.42 14.25 35.70
CA GLU A 518 8.52 13.21 36.22
C GLU A 518 7.29 13.00 35.33
N ASN A 519 6.76 14.07 34.74
CA ASN A 519 5.69 13.96 33.74
C ASN A 519 6.18 13.20 32.50
N LEU A 520 7.39 13.53 32.02
CA LEU A 520 7.99 12.84 30.88
C LEU A 520 8.24 11.36 31.17
N LEU A 521 8.78 11.05 32.35
CA LEU A 521 9.00 9.67 32.78
C LEU A 521 7.71 8.86 32.88
N ARG A 522 6.58 9.49 33.22
CA ARG A 522 5.27 8.82 33.23
C ARG A 522 4.91 8.33 31.83
N GLU A 523 5.03 9.17 30.81
CA GLU A 523 4.74 8.78 29.43
C GLU A 523 5.77 7.79 28.86
N ILE A 524 7.03 7.87 29.28
CA ILE A 524 8.03 6.85 28.94
C ILE A 524 7.68 5.50 29.59
N ASN A 525 7.20 5.52 30.84
CA ASN A 525 6.81 4.31 31.56
C ASN A 525 5.55 3.66 30.98
N THR A 526 4.59 4.42 30.42
CA THR A 526 3.44 3.82 29.72
C THR A 526 3.88 2.99 28.52
N ILE A 527 4.88 3.46 27.76
CA ILE A 527 5.50 2.69 26.67
C ILE A 527 6.22 1.45 27.24
N LYS A 528 6.99 1.62 28.32
CA LYS A 528 7.78 0.55 28.96
C LYS A 528 6.93 -0.58 29.55
N GLU A 529 5.75 -0.25 30.06
CA GLU A 529 4.82 -1.18 30.70
C GLU A 529 4.01 -2.00 29.69
N ASP A 530 3.92 -1.58 28.42
CA ASP A 530 3.33 -2.37 27.32
C ASP A 530 4.25 -3.53 26.88
N ARG A 531 4.63 -4.37 27.86
CA ARG A 531 5.40 -5.61 27.70
C ARG A 531 4.51 -6.73 27.15
N HIS A 532 3.91 -6.54 25.98
CA HIS A 532 3.30 -7.66 25.28
C HIS A 532 4.41 -8.56 24.73
N PRO A 533 4.30 -9.90 24.77
CA PRO A 533 5.19 -10.76 23.99
C PRO A 533 5.21 -10.27 22.54
N LEU A 534 6.35 -10.42 21.87
CA LEU A 534 6.65 -9.91 20.52
C LEU A 534 5.64 -10.36 19.44
N VAL A 535 4.67 -11.22 19.80
CA VAL A 535 3.45 -11.54 19.06
C VAL A 535 2.71 -10.26 18.64
N PHE A 536 2.68 -10.06 17.33
CA PHE A 536 2.00 -8.95 16.66
C PHE A 536 0.50 -9.05 16.95
N LYS A 537 -0.04 -8.03 17.61
CA LYS A 537 -1.48 -7.89 17.82
C LYS A 537 -2.17 -7.23 16.62
N ASN A 538 -1.72 -7.53 15.39
CA ASN A 538 -2.47 -7.22 14.18
C ASN A 538 -3.01 -8.55 13.64
N LEU A 539 -3.99 -9.09 14.36
CA LEU A 539 -4.64 -10.39 14.13
C LEU A 539 -5.26 -10.54 12.73
N GLU A 540 -5.37 -9.46 11.96
CA GLU A 540 -5.98 -9.51 10.62
C GLU A 540 -5.01 -9.30 9.47
N THR A 541 -3.80 -8.78 9.70
CA THR A 541 -2.94 -8.45 8.57
C THR A 541 -1.90 -9.50 8.25
N LYS A 542 -1.44 -10.37 9.17
CA LYS A 542 -0.32 -11.32 8.92
C LYS A 542 0.75 -10.73 7.97
N ILE A 543 1.00 -9.43 8.10
CA ILE A 543 1.82 -8.67 7.18
C ILE A 543 3.22 -8.94 7.70
N ASP A 544 3.92 -9.83 7.00
CA ASP A 544 5.33 -10.04 7.29
C ASP A 544 6.12 -8.80 6.91
N LYS A 545 7.08 -8.49 7.78
CA LYS A 545 7.87 -7.27 7.84
C LYS A 545 8.54 -7.02 6.48
N MET A 546 8.17 -5.94 5.80
CA MET A 546 9.00 -5.41 4.72
C MET A 546 10.05 -4.48 5.32
N ASP A 547 11.31 -4.90 5.24
CA ASP A 547 12.43 -4.11 5.69
C ASP A 547 12.57 -2.88 4.79
N HIS A 548 12.21 -1.70 5.31
CA HIS A 548 12.56 -0.39 4.73
C HIS A 548 14.07 -0.30 4.37
N ILE A 549 14.89 -1.16 4.99
CA ILE A 549 16.31 -1.37 4.71
C ILE A 549 16.57 -1.67 3.23
N SER A 550 15.74 -2.49 2.58
CA SER A 550 15.87 -2.82 1.14
C SER A 550 15.68 -1.59 0.25
N HIS A 551 14.87 -0.62 0.67
CA HIS A 551 14.72 0.65 -0.04
C HIS A 551 15.96 1.55 0.15
N TYR A 552 16.53 1.62 1.36
CA TYR A 552 17.75 2.41 1.61
C TYR A 552 18.94 1.89 0.81
N LEU A 553 19.05 0.57 0.66
CA LEU A 553 20.07 -0.09 -0.17
C LEU A 553 20.12 0.42 -1.62
N ASN A 554 18.99 0.91 -2.14
CA ASN A 554 18.83 1.33 -3.53
C ASN A 554 18.80 2.86 -3.74
N THR A 555 18.66 3.67 -2.69
CA THR A 555 18.23 5.08 -2.86
C THR A 555 18.92 6.13 -1.98
N VAL A 556 19.56 5.76 -0.86
CA VAL A 556 20.09 6.73 0.12
C VAL A 556 21.49 6.34 0.59
N GLU A 557 22.31 7.32 0.96
CA GLU A 557 23.53 7.05 1.73
C GLU A 557 23.17 6.41 3.08
N LEU A 558 23.51 5.14 3.27
CA LEU A 558 23.20 4.39 4.49
C LEU A 558 23.78 5.04 5.76
N THR A 559 24.72 6.00 5.63
CA THR A 559 25.28 6.76 6.75
C THR A 559 24.23 7.62 7.46
N ASP A 560 23.37 8.31 6.71
CA ASP A 560 22.31 9.15 7.30
C ASP A 560 21.27 8.30 8.03
N VAL A 561 20.99 7.12 7.48
CA VAL A 561 20.11 6.12 8.12
C VAL A 561 20.71 5.68 9.46
N VAL A 562 22.00 5.34 9.51
CA VAL A 562 22.66 4.98 10.79
C VAL A 562 22.61 6.14 11.78
N ASN A 563 22.87 7.37 11.34
CA ASN A 563 22.82 8.55 12.20
C ASN A 563 21.42 8.81 12.80
N ALA A 564 20.36 8.36 12.12
CA ALA A 564 18.99 8.44 12.63
C ALA A 564 18.63 7.26 13.57
N TYR A 565 19.02 6.03 13.25
CA TYR A 565 18.64 4.83 14.00
C TYR A 565 19.51 4.56 15.25
N ASP A 566 20.81 4.87 15.21
CA ASP A 566 21.74 4.58 16.31
C ASP A 566 21.34 5.30 17.62
N PRO A 567 21.04 6.61 17.62
CA PRO A 567 20.72 7.31 18.86
C PRO A 567 19.40 6.85 19.50
N ILE A 568 18.37 6.57 18.70
CA ILE A 568 17.08 6.08 19.19
C ILE A 568 17.17 4.63 19.68
N ALA A 569 18.01 3.80 19.06
CA ALA A 569 18.28 2.43 19.52
C ALA A 569 18.99 2.42 20.88
N GLU A 570 19.94 3.33 21.09
CA GLU A 570 20.63 3.50 22.37
C GLU A 570 19.68 4.04 23.46
N ALA A 571 18.95 5.13 23.15
CA ALA A 571 18.02 5.73 24.08
C ALA A 571 16.87 4.78 24.47
N SER A 572 16.29 4.05 23.52
CA SER A 572 15.25 3.04 23.81
C SER A 572 15.77 1.93 24.74
N SER A 573 16.99 1.46 24.53
CA SER A 573 17.61 0.47 25.41
C SER A 573 17.84 0.99 26.83
N ARG A 574 18.27 2.26 26.96
CA ARG A 574 18.46 2.93 28.25
C ARG A 574 17.14 3.14 29.00
N LEU A 575 16.09 3.59 28.31
CA LEU A 575 14.83 3.99 28.91
C LEU A 575 13.91 2.79 29.19
N PHE A 576 13.76 1.90 28.20
CA PHE A 576 12.82 0.79 28.26
C PHE A 576 13.45 -0.53 28.73
N GLY A 577 14.75 -0.71 28.48
CA GLY A 577 15.47 -1.97 28.65
C GLY A 577 15.88 -2.59 27.31
N GLU A 578 16.96 -3.36 27.28
CA GLU A 578 17.42 -4.08 26.09
C GLU A 578 16.45 -5.20 25.66
N ASP A 579 15.70 -5.75 26.62
CA ASP A 579 14.67 -6.76 26.41
C ASP A 579 13.36 -6.17 25.89
N HIS A 580 13.20 -4.85 25.86
CA HIS A 580 11.95 -4.25 25.42
C HIS A 580 11.77 -4.39 23.90
N ARG A 581 10.55 -4.71 23.43
CA ARG A 581 10.23 -4.94 22.01
C ARG A 581 10.72 -3.84 21.08
N THR A 582 10.51 -2.58 21.45
CA THR A 582 10.96 -1.44 20.63
C THR A 582 12.49 -1.39 20.53
N SER A 583 13.19 -1.67 21.62
CA SER A 583 14.65 -1.72 21.66
C SER A 583 15.19 -2.85 20.79
N ILE A 584 14.57 -4.03 20.87
CA ILE A 584 14.90 -5.20 20.04
C ILE A 584 14.67 -4.88 18.56
N TYR A 585 13.52 -4.29 18.21
CA TYR A 585 13.22 -3.89 16.83
C TYR A 585 14.27 -2.92 16.28
N LEU A 586 14.51 -1.80 16.98
CA LEU A 586 15.46 -0.78 16.54
C LEU A 586 16.88 -1.32 16.38
N ARG A 587 17.35 -2.13 17.35
CA ARG A 587 18.67 -2.76 17.26
C ARG A 587 18.74 -3.79 16.14
N ARG A 588 17.70 -4.58 15.92
CA ARG A 588 17.65 -5.55 14.80
C ARG A 588 17.72 -4.81 13.47
N THR A 589 16.95 -3.73 13.31
CA THR A 589 16.99 -2.87 12.12
C THR A 589 18.38 -2.26 11.92
N LEU A 590 19.02 -1.76 12.97
CA LEU A 590 20.38 -1.26 12.91
C LEU A 590 21.40 -2.34 12.49
N GLY A 591 21.24 -3.57 13.00
CA GLY A 591 22.03 -4.73 12.57
C GLY A 591 21.89 -5.01 11.06
N GLY A 592 20.67 -5.00 10.54
CA GLY A 592 20.41 -5.16 9.11
C GLY A 592 20.98 -4.00 8.26
N ILE A 593 20.96 -2.77 8.77
CA ILE A 593 21.60 -1.62 8.11
C ILE A 593 23.13 -1.80 8.06
N PHE A 594 23.76 -2.31 9.11
CA PHE A 594 25.20 -2.61 9.08
C PHE A 594 25.56 -3.73 8.12
N GLU A 595 24.72 -4.77 8.03
CA GLU A 595 24.88 -5.84 7.04
C GLU A 595 24.79 -5.29 5.61
N ALA A 596 23.77 -4.45 5.34
CA ALA A 596 23.60 -3.73 4.09
C ALA A 596 24.81 -2.84 3.71
N GLN A 597 25.47 -2.23 4.71
CA GLN A 597 26.71 -1.47 4.52
C GLN A 597 27.96 -2.36 4.30
N GLY A 598 27.85 -3.69 4.41
CA GLY A 598 28.99 -4.61 4.40
C GLY A 598 29.81 -4.59 5.70
N LYS A 599 29.35 -3.91 6.76
CA LYS A 599 30.01 -3.87 8.08
C LYS A 599 29.61 -5.09 8.91
N LEU A 600 29.92 -6.28 8.39
CA LEU A 600 29.47 -7.56 8.94
C LEU A 600 29.86 -7.76 10.42
N ASP A 601 31.04 -7.29 10.85
CA ASP A 601 31.47 -7.39 12.24
C ASP A 601 30.58 -6.60 13.21
N LYS A 602 30.11 -5.42 12.78
CA LYS A 602 29.18 -4.61 13.58
C LYS A 602 27.80 -5.26 13.62
N ALA A 603 27.32 -5.76 12.49
CA ALA A 603 26.04 -6.46 12.39
C ALA A 603 26.02 -7.70 13.31
N GLN A 604 27.06 -8.52 13.24
CA GLN A 604 27.23 -9.70 14.08
C GLN A 604 27.25 -9.33 15.57
N ALA A 605 28.02 -8.31 15.98
CA ALA A 605 28.06 -7.87 17.37
C ALA A 605 26.67 -7.46 17.89
N VAL A 606 25.89 -6.74 17.08
CA VAL A 606 24.51 -6.35 17.42
C VAL A 606 23.59 -7.56 17.54
N PHE A 607 23.60 -8.46 16.55
CA PHE A 607 22.71 -9.63 16.56
C PHE A 607 23.08 -10.65 17.65
N SER A 608 24.35 -10.91 17.90
CA SER A 608 24.78 -11.82 18.98
C SER A 608 24.42 -11.28 20.37
N ARG A 609 24.52 -9.96 20.58
CA ARG A 609 24.05 -9.34 21.83
C ARG A 609 22.54 -9.49 21.98
N LEU A 610 21.77 -9.20 20.93
CA LEU A 610 20.33 -9.37 20.92
C LEU A 610 19.92 -10.83 21.17
N ALA A 611 20.59 -11.80 20.56
CA ALA A 611 20.34 -13.22 20.79
C ALA A 611 20.52 -13.57 22.27
N SER A 612 21.61 -13.10 22.88
CA SER A 612 21.87 -13.33 24.32
C SER A 612 20.79 -12.71 25.21
N VAL A 613 20.32 -11.49 24.88
CA VAL A 613 19.25 -10.82 25.62
C VAL A 613 17.93 -11.58 25.48
N CYS A 614 17.58 -12.01 24.27
CA CYS A 614 16.34 -12.73 24.02
C CYS A 614 16.34 -14.14 24.61
N GLU A 615 17.44 -14.89 24.51
CA GLU A 615 17.58 -16.19 25.16
C GLU A 615 17.41 -16.08 26.69
N ALA A 616 18.00 -15.05 27.31
CA ALA A 616 17.91 -14.86 28.75
C ALA A 616 16.51 -14.45 29.26
N ASN A 617 15.73 -13.72 28.46
CA ASN A 617 14.43 -13.17 28.88
C ASN A 617 13.21 -13.93 28.34
N TYR A 618 13.33 -14.54 27.17
CA TYR A 618 12.22 -15.19 26.46
C TYR A 618 12.39 -16.70 26.27
N ASP A 619 13.52 -17.29 26.67
CA ASP A 619 13.93 -18.68 26.38
C ASP A 619 14.31 -18.89 24.89
N SER A 620 15.08 -19.95 24.63
CA SER A 620 15.57 -20.31 23.29
C SER A 620 14.46 -20.78 22.34
N ARG A 621 13.26 -21.06 22.88
CA ARG A 621 12.08 -21.52 22.13
C ARG A 621 11.20 -20.38 21.61
N HIS A 622 11.47 -19.13 22.01
CA HIS A 622 10.64 -18.01 21.58
C HIS A 622 10.83 -17.71 20.08
N PRO A 623 9.76 -17.50 19.29
CA PRO A 623 9.85 -17.22 17.85
C PRO A 623 10.82 -16.09 17.49
N ASP A 624 10.83 -15.00 18.25
CA ASP A 624 11.77 -13.90 18.01
C ASP A 624 13.22 -14.22 18.38
N THR A 625 13.46 -15.07 19.38
CA THR A 625 14.81 -15.55 19.67
C THR A 625 15.34 -16.32 18.47
N LEU A 626 14.52 -17.21 17.89
CA LEU A 626 14.84 -17.93 16.66
C LEU A 626 15.08 -16.98 15.49
N ALA A 627 14.21 -15.98 15.31
CA ALA A 627 14.36 -15.00 14.23
C ALA A 627 15.64 -14.16 14.36
N ILE A 628 16.14 -13.89 15.58
CA ILE A 628 17.41 -13.19 15.80
C ILE A 628 18.60 -14.13 15.56
N LEU A 629 18.50 -15.40 16.01
CA LEU A 629 19.52 -16.41 15.72
C LEU A 629 19.67 -16.66 14.22
N SER A 630 18.58 -16.64 13.44
CA SER A 630 18.63 -16.66 11.97
C SER A 630 19.44 -15.49 11.40
N SER A 631 19.29 -14.27 11.93
CA SER A 631 20.11 -13.13 11.52
C SER A 631 21.59 -13.29 11.90
N VAL A 632 21.89 -13.94 13.04
CA VAL A 632 23.27 -14.32 13.39
C VAL A 632 23.84 -15.32 12.39
N ALA A 633 23.07 -16.36 12.01
CA ALA A 633 23.48 -17.35 11.03
C ALA A 633 23.74 -16.70 9.65
N GLN A 634 22.87 -15.78 9.22
CA GLN A 634 23.04 -15.02 7.99
C GLN A 634 24.34 -14.20 8.00
N CYS A 635 24.67 -13.52 9.10
CA CYS A 635 25.95 -12.81 9.23
C CYS A 635 27.15 -13.76 9.13
N HIS A 636 27.08 -14.95 9.75
CA HIS A 636 28.13 -15.95 9.63
C HIS A 636 28.28 -16.44 8.18
N SER A 637 27.19 -16.73 7.47
CA SER A 637 27.23 -17.11 6.05
C SER A 637 27.87 -16.00 5.21
N ALA A 638 27.45 -14.74 5.37
CA ALA A 638 28.01 -13.60 4.65
C ALA A 638 29.51 -13.36 4.92
N GLN A 639 30.01 -13.72 6.11
CA GLN A 639 31.45 -13.69 6.45
C GLN A 639 32.25 -14.90 5.91
N GLY A 640 31.60 -15.88 5.28
CA GLY A 640 32.22 -17.14 4.86
C GLY A 640 32.36 -18.19 5.98
N ASN A 641 31.80 -17.91 7.16
CA ASN A 641 31.76 -18.82 8.32
C ASN A 641 30.60 -19.83 8.19
N ILE A 642 30.57 -20.56 7.05
CA ILE A 642 29.41 -21.34 6.61
C ILE A 642 29.06 -22.48 7.60
N LYS A 643 30.05 -23.07 8.28
CA LYS A 643 29.83 -24.13 9.27
C LYS A 643 29.08 -23.63 10.51
N GLN A 644 29.46 -22.46 11.03
CA GLN A 644 28.74 -21.88 12.17
C GLN A 644 27.31 -21.50 11.79
N ALA A 645 27.08 -21.01 10.57
CA ALA A 645 25.74 -20.73 10.07
C ALA A 645 24.87 -21.99 10.02
N GLU A 646 25.42 -23.11 9.53
CA GLU A 646 24.74 -24.41 9.52
C GLU A 646 24.39 -24.89 10.94
N GLU A 647 25.35 -24.88 11.87
CA GLU A 647 25.12 -25.30 13.26
C GLU A 647 23.97 -24.54 13.93
N ILE A 648 23.91 -23.22 13.72
CA ILE A 648 22.84 -22.37 14.25
C ILE A 648 21.50 -22.72 13.58
N MET A 649 21.45 -22.85 12.26
CA MET A 649 20.21 -23.13 11.53
C MET A 649 19.64 -24.52 11.82
N VAL A 650 20.50 -25.53 11.97
CA VAL A 650 20.09 -26.88 12.39
C VAL A 650 19.49 -26.83 13.80
N LYS A 651 20.12 -26.12 14.75
CA LYS A 651 19.56 -25.93 16.10
C LYS A 651 18.20 -25.24 16.07
N ILE A 652 18.01 -24.22 15.23
CA ILE A 652 16.72 -23.54 15.05
C ILE A 652 15.66 -24.54 14.56
N MET A 653 15.98 -25.35 13.55
CA MET A 653 15.07 -26.35 13.00
C MET A 653 14.70 -27.44 14.02
N GLU A 654 15.66 -27.90 14.84
CA GLU A 654 15.38 -28.85 15.93
C GLU A 654 14.41 -28.27 16.95
N ILE A 655 14.61 -27.02 17.35
CA ILE A 655 13.73 -26.32 18.29
C ILE A 655 12.33 -26.13 17.67
N GLN A 656 12.24 -25.69 16.42
CA GLN A 656 10.95 -25.54 15.72
C GLN A 656 10.20 -26.86 15.57
N ALA A 657 10.91 -27.96 15.28
CA ALA A 657 10.31 -29.29 15.21
C ALA A 657 9.73 -29.76 16.56
N MET A 658 10.28 -29.29 17.69
CA MET A 658 9.74 -29.56 19.02
C MET A 658 8.52 -28.69 19.37
N ILE A 659 8.42 -27.49 18.80
CA ILE A 659 7.36 -26.52 19.10
C ILE A 659 6.14 -26.73 18.19
N TYR A 660 6.38 -26.90 16.90
CA TYR A 660 5.36 -26.92 15.85
C TYR A 660 5.18 -28.35 15.32
N SER A 661 4.41 -29.18 16.03
CA SER A 661 4.10 -30.54 15.56
C SER A 661 3.10 -30.56 14.40
N ASP A 662 2.22 -29.55 14.33
CA ASP A 662 1.07 -29.51 13.41
C ASP A 662 1.12 -28.31 12.42
N GLU A 663 1.90 -27.27 12.72
CA GLU A 663 2.02 -26.03 11.93
C GLU A 663 3.33 -26.01 11.10
N VAL A 664 3.39 -26.85 10.08
CA VAL A 664 4.60 -27.06 9.25
C VAL A 664 4.95 -25.81 8.40
N GLN A 665 4.00 -24.90 8.16
CA GLN A 665 4.19 -23.71 7.32
C GLN A 665 5.23 -22.73 7.91
N ASP A 666 5.26 -22.56 9.23
CA ASP A 666 6.13 -21.60 9.92
C ASP A 666 7.62 -22.01 9.87
N GLN A 667 7.91 -23.27 9.50
CA GLN A 667 9.27 -23.80 9.37
C GLN A 667 9.90 -23.48 8.00
N VAL A 668 9.09 -23.13 7.00
CA VAL A 668 9.53 -22.91 5.60
C VAL A 668 10.65 -21.86 5.50
N PRO A 669 10.59 -20.70 6.17
CA PRO A 669 11.68 -19.70 6.08
C PRO A 669 13.02 -20.24 6.58
N SER A 670 13.02 -21.00 7.68
CA SER A 670 14.22 -21.59 8.25
C SER A 670 14.77 -22.72 7.37
N MET A 671 13.90 -23.54 6.79
CA MET A 671 14.29 -24.56 5.81
C MET A 671 14.93 -23.95 4.56
N ARG A 672 14.36 -22.86 4.02
CA ARG A 672 14.89 -22.17 2.84
C ARG A 672 16.28 -21.59 3.12
N GLN A 673 16.48 -20.99 4.30
CA GLN A 673 17.81 -20.51 4.71
C GLN A 673 18.84 -21.66 4.82
N LEU A 674 18.47 -22.78 5.42
CA LEU A 674 19.37 -23.94 5.50
C LEU A 674 19.67 -24.53 4.11
N ALA A 675 18.68 -24.59 3.21
CA ALA A 675 18.91 -25.00 1.83
C ALA A 675 19.91 -24.08 1.11
N SER A 676 19.82 -22.76 1.32
CA SER A 676 20.81 -21.80 0.80
C SER A 676 22.21 -22.07 1.33
N ILE A 677 22.36 -22.33 2.63
CA ILE A 677 23.65 -22.70 3.25
C ILE A 677 24.20 -23.99 2.62
N TYR A 678 23.35 -24.99 2.35
CA TYR A 678 23.78 -26.20 1.65
C TYR A 678 24.21 -25.93 0.21
N ARG A 679 23.52 -25.06 -0.53
CA ARG A 679 23.95 -24.62 -1.88
C ARG A 679 25.32 -23.92 -1.84
N GLU A 680 25.56 -23.05 -0.86
CA GLU A 680 26.87 -22.39 -0.65
C GLU A 680 27.99 -23.40 -0.37
N GLN A 681 27.68 -24.50 0.30
CA GLN A 681 28.60 -25.63 0.51
C GLN A 681 28.69 -26.60 -0.68
N GLN A 682 27.98 -26.35 -1.79
CA GLN A 682 27.84 -27.25 -2.93
C GLN A 682 27.24 -28.62 -2.57
N ARG A 683 26.47 -28.69 -1.47
CA ARG A 683 25.71 -29.87 -1.03
C ARG A 683 24.32 -29.86 -1.66
N TRP A 684 24.31 -29.90 -2.99
CA TRP A 684 23.10 -29.72 -3.81
C TRP A 684 21.97 -30.72 -3.50
N LYS A 685 22.30 -31.97 -3.14
CA LYS A 685 21.32 -32.99 -2.78
C LYS A 685 20.61 -32.69 -1.46
N ASP A 686 21.34 -32.21 -0.47
CA ASP A 686 20.75 -31.84 0.82
C ASP A 686 19.84 -30.61 0.66
N ALA A 687 20.20 -29.69 -0.23
CA ALA A 687 19.33 -28.58 -0.63
C ALA A 687 18.08 -29.07 -1.37
N GLU A 688 18.20 -30.03 -2.29
CA GLU A 688 17.07 -30.61 -3.04
C GLU A 688 16.03 -31.25 -2.11
N GLU A 689 16.48 -31.97 -1.08
CA GLU A 689 15.59 -32.58 -0.09
C GLU A 689 14.77 -31.52 0.67
N LEU A 690 15.40 -30.41 1.07
CA LEU A 690 14.70 -29.31 1.75
C LEU A 690 13.78 -28.53 0.81
N GLU A 691 14.25 -28.17 -0.39
CA GLU A 691 13.48 -27.43 -1.40
C GLU A 691 12.24 -28.22 -1.86
N THR A 692 12.37 -29.54 -2.06
CA THR A 692 11.23 -30.42 -2.38
C THR A 692 10.21 -30.44 -1.25
N LYS A 693 10.67 -30.56 0.01
CA LYS A 693 9.78 -30.54 1.17
C LYS A 693 9.07 -29.18 1.31
N ILE A 694 9.76 -28.07 1.05
CA ILE A 694 9.15 -26.72 1.01
C ILE A 694 8.06 -26.65 -0.06
N LEU A 695 8.33 -27.16 -1.26
CA LEU A 695 7.37 -27.18 -2.35
C LEU A 695 6.11 -27.97 -1.96
N ASP A 696 6.25 -29.17 -1.39
CA ASP A 696 5.13 -29.99 -0.95
C ASP A 696 4.27 -29.30 0.13
N ILE A 697 4.92 -28.65 1.11
CA ILE A 697 4.25 -27.89 2.16
C ILE A 697 3.45 -26.73 1.53
N ASN A 698 4.08 -25.95 0.66
CA ASN A 698 3.47 -24.80 0.02
C ASN A 698 2.32 -25.20 -0.93
N GLU A 699 2.49 -26.25 -1.74
CA GLU A 699 1.41 -26.74 -2.61
C GLU A 699 0.19 -27.21 -1.81
N LYS A 700 0.41 -27.88 -0.67
CA LYS A 700 -0.67 -28.40 0.18
C LYS A 700 -1.41 -27.29 0.93
N ASN A 701 -0.69 -26.32 1.49
CA ASN A 701 -1.26 -25.32 2.38
C ASN A 701 -1.70 -24.05 1.66
N LEU A 702 -0.95 -23.65 0.62
CA LEU A 702 -1.10 -22.37 -0.08
C LEU A 702 -1.64 -22.51 -1.51
N GLY A 703 -1.45 -23.70 -2.11
CA GLY A 703 -1.83 -24.00 -3.48
C GLY A 703 -0.71 -23.81 -4.51
N LYS A 704 -0.93 -24.36 -5.70
CA LYS A 704 0.10 -24.49 -6.76
C LYS A 704 0.54 -23.17 -7.39
N CYS A 705 -0.32 -22.17 -7.41
CA CYS A 705 -0.08 -20.87 -8.05
C CYS A 705 0.25 -19.75 -7.05
N HIS A 706 0.51 -20.10 -5.79
CA HIS A 706 0.91 -19.15 -4.76
C HIS A 706 2.36 -18.70 -4.95
N ILE A 707 2.68 -17.42 -4.72
CA ILE A 707 4.02 -16.83 -4.92
C ILE A 707 5.11 -17.64 -4.22
N ASP A 708 4.91 -18.02 -2.95
CA ASP A 708 5.91 -18.81 -2.22
C ASP A 708 6.09 -20.21 -2.81
N THR A 709 5.06 -20.76 -3.43
CA THR A 709 5.14 -22.01 -4.20
C THR A 709 5.92 -21.79 -5.49
N LEU A 710 5.64 -20.71 -6.24
CA LEU A 710 6.34 -20.35 -7.48
C LEU A 710 7.84 -20.07 -7.22
N VAL A 711 8.15 -19.39 -6.11
CA VAL A 711 9.53 -19.17 -5.64
C VAL A 711 10.20 -20.49 -5.27
N ALA A 712 9.51 -21.39 -4.55
CA ALA A 712 10.05 -22.71 -4.22
C ALA A 712 10.34 -23.56 -5.47
N VAL A 713 9.48 -23.49 -6.50
CA VAL A 713 9.74 -24.11 -7.81
C VAL A 713 10.99 -23.50 -8.45
N SER A 714 11.13 -22.18 -8.42
CA SER A 714 12.28 -21.46 -8.97
C SER A 714 13.60 -21.80 -8.25
N ASP A 715 13.59 -21.90 -6.92
CA ASP A 715 14.72 -22.34 -6.11
C ASP A 715 15.18 -23.75 -6.52
N LEU A 716 14.23 -24.68 -6.69
CA LEU A 716 14.50 -26.05 -7.09
C LEU A 716 15.03 -26.16 -8.54
N ILE A 717 14.51 -25.32 -9.45
CA ILE A 717 15.03 -25.19 -10.83
C ILE A 717 16.49 -24.77 -10.81
N GLU A 718 16.84 -23.76 -10.00
CA GLU A 718 18.23 -23.28 -9.89
C GLU A 718 19.16 -24.36 -9.32
N ASN A 719 18.70 -25.09 -8.31
CA ASN A 719 19.44 -26.21 -7.76
C ASN A 719 19.69 -27.32 -8.81
N TYR A 720 18.67 -27.68 -9.61
CA TYR A 720 18.86 -28.63 -10.71
C TYR A 720 19.79 -28.12 -11.82
N LYS A 721 19.81 -26.81 -12.11
CA LYS A 721 20.79 -26.23 -13.04
C LYS A 721 22.23 -26.45 -12.55
N HIS A 722 22.48 -26.28 -11.27
CA HIS A 722 23.80 -26.51 -10.68
C HIS A 722 24.19 -27.99 -10.55
N GLN A 723 23.22 -28.87 -10.29
CA GLN A 723 23.46 -30.32 -10.26
C GLN A 723 23.75 -30.93 -11.65
N GLY A 724 23.27 -30.28 -12.73
CA GLY A 724 23.38 -30.76 -14.10
C GLY A 724 22.19 -31.54 -14.72
N PRO A 725 21.16 -32.06 -14.00
CA PRO A 725 19.99 -32.66 -14.65
C PRO A 725 19.06 -31.58 -15.24
N LEU A 726 19.53 -30.91 -16.30
CA LEU A 726 18.86 -29.77 -16.93
C LEU A 726 17.47 -30.10 -17.48
N PHE A 727 17.20 -31.37 -17.82
CA PHE A 727 15.87 -31.81 -18.23
C PHE A 727 14.82 -31.65 -17.11
N LYS A 728 15.18 -31.93 -15.85
CA LYS A 728 14.26 -31.69 -14.71
C LYS A 728 14.01 -30.20 -14.50
N ALA A 729 15.05 -29.38 -14.67
CA ALA A 729 14.94 -27.92 -14.59
C ALA A 729 14.03 -27.37 -15.69
N GLU A 730 14.14 -27.89 -16.92
CA GLU A 730 13.28 -27.53 -18.05
C GLU A 730 11.82 -27.94 -17.80
N GLU A 731 11.57 -29.17 -17.35
CA GLU A 731 10.23 -29.66 -17.04
C GLU A 731 9.53 -28.79 -15.98
N LEU A 732 10.22 -28.47 -14.88
CA LEU A 732 9.67 -27.59 -13.83
C LEU A 732 9.49 -26.15 -14.31
N ALA A 733 10.40 -25.63 -15.15
CA ALA A 733 10.29 -24.27 -15.68
C ALA A 733 9.13 -24.12 -16.68
N LEU A 734 8.84 -25.15 -17.46
CA LEU A 734 7.64 -25.21 -18.33
C LEU A 734 6.36 -25.25 -17.49
N ASP A 735 6.29 -26.12 -16.49
CA ASP A 735 5.16 -26.17 -15.54
C ASP A 735 4.96 -24.83 -14.82
N LEU A 736 6.04 -24.13 -14.47
CA LEU A 736 5.99 -22.80 -13.85
C LEU A 736 5.36 -21.74 -14.78
N ILE A 737 5.71 -21.76 -16.08
CA ILE A 737 5.09 -20.88 -17.08
C ILE A 737 3.60 -21.21 -17.22
N ASP A 738 3.26 -22.49 -17.38
CA ASP A 738 1.86 -22.91 -17.56
C ASP A 738 1.01 -22.49 -16.35
N ARG A 739 1.48 -22.74 -15.12
CA ARG A 739 0.81 -22.29 -13.88
C ARG A 739 0.59 -20.78 -13.83
N THR A 740 1.56 -20.00 -14.26
CA THR A 740 1.52 -18.53 -14.16
C THR A 740 0.68 -17.90 -15.27
N VAL A 741 0.83 -18.37 -16.51
CA VAL A 741 0.07 -17.89 -17.67
C VAL A 741 -1.41 -18.26 -17.55
N ASP A 742 -1.74 -19.50 -17.19
CA ASP A 742 -3.14 -19.94 -17.09
C ASP A 742 -3.90 -19.21 -15.97
N GLN A 743 -3.22 -18.93 -14.85
CA GLN A 743 -3.85 -18.33 -13.67
C GLN A 743 -3.91 -16.80 -13.71
N PHE A 744 -2.88 -16.14 -14.24
CA PHE A 744 -2.72 -14.68 -14.14
C PHE A 744 -2.73 -13.96 -15.48
N GLY A 745 -2.57 -14.68 -16.60
CA GLY A 745 -2.38 -14.10 -17.92
C GLY A 745 -0.90 -13.87 -18.25
N GLU A 746 -0.61 -13.80 -19.54
CA GLU A 746 0.76 -13.71 -20.08
C GLU A 746 1.44 -12.35 -19.81
N ASP A 747 0.64 -11.31 -19.58
CA ASP A 747 1.10 -9.95 -19.30
C ASP A 747 1.38 -9.67 -17.81
N ASP A 748 1.12 -10.65 -16.94
CA ASP A 748 1.42 -10.56 -15.51
C ASP A 748 2.91 -10.71 -15.21
N SER A 749 3.42 -9.97 -14.21
CA SER A 749 4.84 -9.98 -13.85
C SER A 749 5.36 -11.38 -13.53
N ARG A 750 4.55 -12.24 -12.90
CA ARG A 750 4.93 -13.61 -12.52
C ARG A 750 5.08 -14.52 -13.73
N ALA A 751 4.26 -14.33 -14.76
CA ALA A 751 4.40 -15.05 -16.02
C ALA A 751 5.67 -14.61 -16.77
N LEU A 752 6.03 -13.33 -16.66
CA LEU A 752 7.25 -12.81 -17.28
C LEU A 752 8.51 -13.26 -16.52
N GLU A 753 8.47 -13.33 -15.18
CA GLU A 753 9.54 -13.90 -14.34
C GLU A 753 9.75 -15.39 -14.65
N SER A 754 8.68 -16.18 -14.80
CA SER A 754 8.79 -17.60 -15.15
C SER A 754 9.39 -17.80 -16.56
N MET A 755 9.11 -16.90 -17.50
CA MET A 755 9.80 -16.86 -18.80
C MET A 755 11.31 -16.59 -18.64
N ASP A 756 11.72 -15.68 -17.76
CA ASP A 756 13.16 -15.43 -17.51
C ASP A 756 13.83 -16.67 -16.89
N VAL A 757 13.16 -17.35 -15.96
CA VAL A 757 13.64 -18.61 -15.35
C VAL A 757 13.87 -19.67 -16.42
N LEU A 758 12.89 -19.94 -17.29
CA LEU A 758 13.06 -20.89 -18.40
C LEU A 758 14.14 -20.43 -19.40
N GLY A 759 14.24 -19.13 -19.67
CA GLY A 759 15.31 -18.57 -20.49
C GLY A 759 16.69 -18.89 -19.92
N SER A 760 16.84 -18.79 -18.60
CA SER A 760 18.08 -19.15 -17.90
C SER A 760 18.40 -20.66 -17.98
N VAL A 761 17.38 -21.52 -17.96
CA VAL A 761 17.54 -22.97 -18.16
C VAL A 761 18.02 -23.26 -19.58
N TYR A 762 17.42 -22.63 -20.59
CA TYR A 762 17.86 -22.79 -21.98
C TYR A 762 19.30 -22.32 -22.21
N ILE A 763 19.72 -21.23 -21.56
CA ILE A 763 21.13 -20.81 -21.58
C ILE A 763 22.04 -21.89 -21.00
N ALA A 764 21.68 -22.47 -19.86
CA ALA A 764 22.45 -23.56 -19.24
C ALA A 764 22.51 -24.82 -20.11
N MET A 765 21.46 -25.09 -20.89
CA MET A 765 21.43 -26.17 -21.89
C MET A 765 22.18 -25.85 -23.18
N GLY A 766 22.62 -24.60 -23.38
CA GLY A 766 23.23 -24.14 -24.63
C GLY A 766 22.23 -23.86 -25.75
N ASN A 767 20.91 -23.85 -25.46
CA ASN A 767 19.86 -23.52 -26.42
C ASN A 767 19.61 -22.01 -26.48
N PHE A 768 20.60 -21.29 -27.01
CA PHE A 768 20.59 -19.82 -27.00
C PHE A 768 19.48 -19.21 -27.87
N ASP A 769 19.04 -19.89 -28.92
CA ASP A 769 17.94 -19.42 -29.78
C ASP A 769 16.61 -19.42 -29.03
N ALA A 770 16.30 -20.50 -28.29
CA ALA A 770 15.09 -20.57 -27.47
C ALA A 770 15.12 -19.50 -26.35
N ALA A 771 16.26 -19.35 -25.68
CA ALA A 771 16.44 -18.30 -24.67
C ALA A 771 16.24 -16.88 -25.25
N THR A 772 16.79 -16.62 -26.43
CA THR A 772 16.66 -15.32 -27.13
C THR A 772 15.21 -15.03 -27.50
N ASN A 773 14.49 -16.02 -28.06
CA ASN A 773 13.08 -15.86 -28.42
C ASN A 773 12.21 -15.56 -27.20
N LEU A 774 12.45 -16.28 -26.11
CA LEU A 774 11.69 -16.12 -24.87
C LEU A 774 11.96 -14.75 -24.22
N ALA A 775 13.22 -14.35 -24.12
CA ALA A 775 13.60 -13.06 -23.54
C ALA A 775 13.13 -11.86 -24.39
N ASN A 776 13.12 -11.97 -25.74
CA ASN A 776 12.52 -10.96 -26.61
C ASN A 776 11.01 -10.85 -26.38
N ARG A 777 10.31 -11.98 -26.27
CA ARG A 777 8.86 -12.01 -25.98
C ARG A 777 8.56 -11.32 -24.64
N ALA A 778 9.31 -11.64 -23.58
CA ALA A 778 9.16 -11.01 -22.28
C ALA A 778 9.46 -9.49 -22.35
N ALA A 779 10.55 -9.09 -23.01
CA ALA A 779 10.92 -7.68 -23.18
C ALA A 779 9.85 -6.89 -23.95
N ASP A 780 9.27 -7.46 -25.00
CA ASP A 780 8.24 -6.80 -25.82
C ASP A 780 6.92 -6.62 -25.06
N ILE A 781 6.57 -7.56 -24.17
CA ILE A 781 5.43 -7.40 -23.27
C ILE A 781 5.72 -6.31 -22.24
N ARG A 782 6.87 -6.38 -21.54
CA ARG A 782 7.29 -5.38 -20.54
C ARG A 782 7.36 -3.97 -21.11
N LYS A 783 7.87 -3.78 -22.34
CA LYS A 783 7.89 -2.46 -23.02
C LYS A 783 6.51 -1.90 -23.34
N ARG A 784 5.49 -2.76 -23.50
CA ARG A 784 4.10 -2.33 -23.77
C ARG A 784 3.33 -2.02 -22.49
N THR A 785 3.65 -2.70 -21.38
CA THR A 785 2.90 -2.63 -20.12
C THR A 785 3.55 -1.74 -19.07
N LEU A 786 4.87 -1.59 -19.10
CA LEU A 786 5.66 -0.89 -18.08
C LEU A 786 6.25 0.41 -18.61
N SER A 787 6.58 1.32 -17.68
CA SER A 787 7.37 2.51 -18.01
C SER A 787 8.72 2.11 -18.63
N PRO A 788 9.28 2.87 -19.60
CA PRO A 788 10.58 2.57 -20.19
C PRO A 788 11.72 2.38 -19.18
N ASP A 789 11.60 2.97 -17.99
CA ASP A 789 12.61 2.94 -16.93
C ASP A 789 12.43 1.79 -15.92
N HIS A 790 11.52 0.85 -16.17
CA HIS A 790 11.17 -0.21 -15.23
C HIS A 790 12.30 -1.25 -15.01
N GLU A 791 12.43 -1.75 -13.79
CA GLU A 791 13.49 -2.70 -13.41
C GLU A 791 13.41 -4.05 -14.12
N ASP A 792 12.21 -4.64 -14.26
CA ASP A 792 12.03 -5.92 -14.98
C ASP A 792 12.48 -5.89 -16.45
N ILE A 793 12.50 -4.72 -17.09
CA ILE A 793 13.06 -4.59 -18.45
C ILE A 793 14.56 -4.96 -18.42
N ARG A 794 15.24 -4.67 -17.31
CA ARG A 794 16.66 -4.97 -17.09
C ARG A 794 16.90 -6.47 -16.97
N ASP A 795 16.00 -7.21 -16.35
CA ASP A 795 16.13 -8.68 -16.23
C ASP A 795 15.97 -9.38 -17.58
N SER A 796 15.01 -8.95 -18.41
CA SER A 796 14.93 -9.44 -19.81
C SER A 796 16.19 -9.10 -20.61
N MET A 797 16.70 -7.87 -20.46
CA MET A 797 17.94 -7.46 -21.13
C MET A 797 19.14 -8.30 -20.70
N LEU A 798 19.24 -8.63 -19.41
CA LEU A 798 20.29 -9.50 -18.89
C LEU A 798 20.22 -10.89 -19.51
N THR A 799 19.02 -11.49 -19.59
CA THR A 799 18.81 -12.79 -20.25
C THR A 799 19.21 -12.73 -21.73
N LEU A 800 18.85 -11.66 -22.46
CA LEU A 800 19.27 -11.45 -23.86
C LEU A 800 20.79 -11.34 -24.00
N VAL A 801 21.45 -10.57 -23.12
CA VAL A 801 22.91 -10.42 -23.11
C VAL A 801 23.60 -11.76 -22.89
N ASN A 802 23.11 -12.54 -21.93
CA ASN A 802 23.65 -13.87 -21.64
C ASN A 802 23.43 -14.86 -22.79
N ALA A 803 22.25 -14.85 -23.41
CA ALA A 803 21.95 -15.70 -24.56
C ALA A 803 22.83 -15.36 -25.77
N HIS A 804 22.95 -14.07 -26.13
CA HIS A 804 23.81 -13.64 -27.24
C HIS A 804 25.30 -13.88 -26.94
N SER A 805 25.76 -13.62 -25.72
CA SER A 805 27.13 -13.93 -25.32
C SER A 805 27.42 -15.43 -25.36
N GLY A 806 26.48 -16.29 -24.96
CA GLY A 806 26.61 -17.74 -25.02
C GLY A 806 26.67 -18.25 -26.46
N ALA A 807 25.89 -17.65 -27.36
CA ALA A 807 25.93 -17.90 -28.79
C ALA A 807 27.17 -17.33 -29.52
N GLY A 808 28.10 -16.69 -28.80
CA GLY A 808 29.28 -16.04 -29.38
C GLY A 808 29.00 -14.75 -30.17
N GLN A 809 27.79 -14.21 -30.07
CA GLN A 809 27.36 -12.97 -30.74
C GLN A 809 27.71 -11.74 -29.88
N PHE A 810 29.00 -11.54 -29.60
CA PHE A 810 29.46 -10.52 -28.66
C PHE A 810 29.10 -9.09 -29.07
N GLU A 811 29.07 -8.77 -30.37
CA GLU A 811 28.64 -7.45 -30.88
C GLU A 811 27.23 -7.08 -30.39
N LYS A 812 26.28 -8.02 -30.51
CA LYS A 812 24.90 -7.80 -30.08
C LYS A 812 24.79 -7.72 -28.56
N ALA A 813 25.51 -8.59 -27.85
CA ALA A 813 25.55 -8.57 -26.39
C ALA A 813 26.11 -7.24 -25.86
N VAL A 814 27.18 -6.71 -26.47
CA VAL A 814 27.76 -5.39 -26.14
C VAL A 814 26.74 -4.28 -26.41
N GLN A 815 26.04 -4.30 -27.54
CA GLN A 815 25.04 -3.29 -27.86
C GLN A 815 23.92 -3.23 -26.80
N ILE A 816 23.31 -4.37 -26.48
CA ILE A 816 22.25 -4.46 -25.46
C ILE A 816 22.78 -4.05 -24.09
N GLN A 817 24.00 -4.49 -23.73
CA GLN A 817 24.58 -4.15 -22.43
C GLN A 817 24.89 -2.65 -22.30
N ARG A 818 25.24 -1.95 -23.38
CA ARG A 818 25.40 -0.48 -23.36
C ARG A 818 24.09 0.22 -23.06
N GLU A 819 23.02 -0.20 -23.72
CA GLU A 819 21.67 0.34 -23.46
C GLU A 819 21.27 0.13 -21.99
N ALA A 820 21.57 -1.05 -21.43
CA ALA A 820 21.35 -1.36 -20.02
C ALA A 820 22.19 -0.48 -19.07
N VAL A 821 23.47 -0.25 -19.37
CA VAL A 821 24.35 0.65 -18.58
C VAL A 821 23.82 2.08 -18.60
N ASP A 822 23.43 2.60 -19.76
CA ASP A 822 22.94 3.97 -19.89
C ASP A 822 21.58 4.17 -19.21
N GLN A 823 20.71 3.16 -19.25
CA GLN A 823 19.48 3.16 -18.46
C GLN A 823 19.79 3.14 -16.95
N ASN A 824 20.68 2.27 -16.49
CA ASN A 824 21.09 2.20 -15.08
C ASN A 824 21.67 3.52 -14.58
N LYS A 825 22.52 4.19 -15.38
CA LYS A 825 23.07 5.50 -15.03
C LYS A 825 22.00 6.58 -14.90
N ARG A 826 20.97 6.57 -15.76
CA ARG A 826 19.87 7.54 -15.71
C ARG A 826 18.95 7.32 -14.52
N VAL A 827 18.64 6.07 -14.20
CA VAL A 827 17.64 5.70 -13.18
C VAL A 827 18.27 5.63 -11.78
N LEU A 828 19.41 4.96 -11.65
CA LEU A 828 20.02 4.63 -10.36
C LEU A 828 21.23 5.52 -10.03
N GLY A 829 21.73 6.26 -11.02
CA GLY A 829 23.00 6.99 -10.90
C GLY A 829 24.23 6.13 -11.22
N THR A 830 25.38 6.79 -11.33
CA THR A 830 26.64 6.18 -11.80
C THR A 830 27.34 5.32 -10.73
N THR A 831 27.14 5.64 -9.45
CA THR A 831 27.76 4.96 -8.31
C THR A 831 26.93 3.79 -7.78
N HIS A 832 25.74 3.53 -8.33
CA HIS A 832 24.89 2.46 -7.83
C HIS A 832 25.49 1.07 -8.07
N ARG A 833 25.37 0.14 -7.11
CA ARG A 833 25.93 -1.22 -7.18
C ARG A 833 25.55 -1.94 -8.48
N HIS A 834 24.28 -1.86 -8.89
CA HIS A 834 23.83 -2.45 -10.15
C HIS A 834 24.39 -1.77 -11.40
N THR A 835 24.56 -0.44 -11.39
CA THR A 835 25.21 0.28 -12.49
C THR A 835 26.66 -0.17 -12.64
N VAL A 836 27.38 -0.27 -11.51
CA VAL A 836 28.77 -0.77 -11.47
C VAL A 836 28.86 -2.21 -11.97
N ARG A 837 27.98 -3.12 -11.52
CA ARG A 837 27.94 -4.51 -12.00
C ARG A 837 27.60 -4.62 -13.49
N SER A 838 26.69 -3.78 -13.97
CA SER A 838 26.34 -3.71 -15.39
C SER A 838 27.52 -3.20 -16.25
N MET A 839 28.31 -2.25 -15.73
CA MET A 839 29.55 -1.79 -16.36
C MET A 839 30.63 -2.88 -16.38
N GLU A 840 30.73 -3.71 -15.34
CA GLU A 840 31.64 -4.86 -15.33
C GLU A 840 31.28 -5.91 -16.39
N THR A 841 29.99 -6.22 -16.52
CA THR A 841 29.51 -7.10 -17.59
C THR A 841 29.87 -6.51 -18.95
N LEU A 842 29.71 -5.20 -19.15
CA LEU A 842 30.11 -4.53 -20.39
C LEU A 842 31.61 -4.65 -20.64
N ALA A 843 32.45 -4.40 -19.64
CA ALA A 843 33.91 -4.53 -19.76
C ALA A 843 34.32 -5.96 -20.12
N THR A 844 33.67 -6.95 -19.51
CA THR A 844 33.92 -8.38 -19.79
C THR A 844 33.53 -8.74 -21.22
N LEU A 845 32.38 -8.26 -21.70
CA LEU A 845 31.93 -8.50 -23.09
C LEU A 845 32.85 -7.82 -24.11
N LEU A 846 33.31 -6.60 -23.83
CA LEU A 846 34.29 -5.90 -24.65
C LEU A 846 35.63 -6.66 -24.73
N ALA A 847 36.10 -7.21 -23.60
CA ALA A 847 37.29 -8.04 -23.57
C ALA A 847 37.11 -9.34 -24.38
N LYS A 848 35.93 -9.99 -24.30
CA LYS A 848 35.60 -11.15 -25.16
C LYS A 848 35.57 -10.79 -26.66
N GLN A 849 35.23 -9.55 -27.00
CA GLN A 849 35.32 -9.00 -28.34
C GLN A 849 36.75 -8.56 -28.74
N GLN A 850 37.74 -8.77 -27.87
CA GLN A 850 39.12 -8.29 -28.02
C GLN A 850 39.24 -6.76 -28.12
N ASN A 851 38.23 -6.01 -27.67
CA ASN A 851 38.29 -4.56 -27.54
C ASN A 851 38.82 -4.20 -26.13
N TYR A 852 40.08 -4.54 -25.89
CA TYR A 852 40.75 -4.30 -24.61
C TYR A 852 40.97 -2.80 -24.32
N GLU A 853 40.97 -1.97 -25.36
CA GLU A 853 41.07 -0.52 -25.24
C GLU A 853 39.91 0.04 -24.42
N GLU A 854 38.69 -0.26 -24.84
CA GLU A 854 37.48 0.21 -24.17
C GLU A 854 37.16 -0.59 -22.89
N ALA A 855 37.44 -1.91 -22.88
CA ALA A 855 37.27 -2.73 -21.69
C ALA A 855 38.08 -2.18 -20.50
N ALA A 856 39.34 -1.78 -20.74
CA ALA A 856 40.17 -1.18 -19.70
C ALA A 856 39.64 0.18 -19.22
N ASP A 857 39.03 0.98 -20.11
CA ASP A 857 38.50 2.31 -19.76
C ASP A 857 37.21 2.19 -18.94
N VAL A 858 36.30 1.28 -19.31
CA VAL A 858 35.10 0.96 -18.53
C VAL A 858 35.47 0.38 -17.16
N MET A 859 36.44 -0.54 -17.12
CA MET A 859 36.90 -1.16 -15.87
C MET A 859 37.62 -0.16 -14.95
N ALA A 860 38.29 0.85 -15.50
CA ALA A 860 38.86 1.94 -14.71
C ALA A 860 37.78 2.72 -13.95
N ALA A 861 36.64 3.00 -14.61
CA ALA A 861 35.51 3.66 -13.98
C ALA A 861 34.87 2.78 -12.88
N VAL A 862 34.74 1.46 -13.11
CA VAL A 862 34.29 0.50 -12.10
C VAL A 862 35.19 0.55 -10.86
N VAL A 863 36.51 0.47 -11.03
CA VAL A 863 37.48 0.53 -9.93
C VAL A 863 37.35 1.84 -9.15
N ALA A 864 37.23 2.98 -9.84
CA ALA A 864 37.05 4.27 -9.19
C ALA A 864 35.77 4.32 -8.34
N HIS A 865 34.65 3.76 -8.83
CA HIS A 865 33.41 3.67 -8.08
C HIS A 865 33.51 2.72 -6.89
N ARG A 866 34.09 1.53 -7.05
CA ARG A 866 34.27 0.58 -5.93
C ARG A 866 35.14 1.13 -4.82
N LYS A 867 36.25 1.80 -5.15
CA LYS A 867 37.10 2.50 -4.17
C LYS A 867 36.34 3.54 -3.35
N LEU A 868 35.44 4.29 -3.99
CA LEU A 868 34.62 5.30 -3.32
C LEU A 868 33.60 4.68 -2.35
N ILE A 869 33.00 3.54 -2.75
CA ILE A 869 31.87 2.92 -2.03
C ILE A 869 32.36 1.96 -0.94
N GLN A 870 33.34 1.11 -1.26
CA GLN A 870 33.76 -0.05 -0.46
C GLN A 870 35.18 0.12 0.13
N GLY A 871 35.99 1.04 -0.42
CA GLY A 871 37.37 1.27 0.01
C GLY A 871 38.40 0.39 -0.72
N ASP A 872 39.68 0.77 -0.63
CA ASP A 872 40.76 0.17 -1.43
C ASP A 872 41.09 -1.30 -1.08
N THR A 873 40.71 -1.76 0.11
CA THR A 873 41.06 -3.09 0.64
C THR A 873 39.93 -4.11 0.54
N ASP A 874 38.76 -3.71 0.04
CA ASP A 874 37.62 -4.59 -0.14
C ASP A 874 37.92 -5.68 -1.20
N PRO A 875 37.55 -6.95 -0.97
CA PRO A 875 37.89 -8.06 -1.88
C PRO A 875 37.40 -7.84 -3.31
N ASP A 876 36.21 -7.27 -3.49
CA ASP A 876 35.62 -6.99 -4.80
C ASP A 876 36.37 -5.83 -5.49
N THR A 877 36.79 -4.82 -4.74
CA THR A 877 37.62 -3.72 -5.24
C THR A 877 38.98 -4.21 -5.71
N VAL A 878 39.63 -5.08 -4.92
CA VAL A 878 40.92 -5.70 -5.26
C VAL A 878 40.79 -6.59 -6.50
N ALA A 879 39.72 -7.38 -6.60
CA ALA A 879 39.44 -8.19 -7.78
C ALA A 879 39.27 -7.31 -9.04
N SER A 880 38.51 -6.21 -8.96
CA SER A 880 38.34 -5.31 -10.10
C SER A 880 39.64 -4.62 -10.51
N ILE A 881 40.51 -4.27 -9.55
CA ILE A 881 41.84 -3.70 -9.85
C ILE A 881 42.68 -4.72 -10.62
N ALA A 882 42.70 -5.98 -10.20
CA ALA A 882 43.43 -7.03 -10.89
C ALA A 882 42.94 -7.21 -12.34
N THR A 883 41.62 -7.28 -12.54
CA THR A 883 41.02 -7.37 -13.89
C THR A 883 41.33 -6.14 -14.74
N TRP A 884 41.31 -4.95 -14.17
CA TRP A 884 41.69 -3.72 -14.86
C TRP A 884 43.16 -3.74 -15.32
N GLU A 885 44.08 -4.19 -14.46
CA GLU A 885 45.49 -4.34 -14.81
C GLU A 885 45.71 -5.37 -15.92
N GLU A 886 44.93 -6.45 -15.95
CA GLU A 886 44.95 -7.44 -17.03
C GLU A 886 44.53 -6.81 -18.35
N TYR A 887 43.37 -6.14 -18.41
CA TYR A 887 42.90 -5.49 -19.64
C TYR A 887 43.85 -4.39 -20.12
N LYS A 888 44.51 -3.68 -19.20
CA LYS A 888 45.53 -2.69 -19.54
C LYS A 888 46.78 -3.32 -20.17
N LYS A 889 47.19 -4.52 -19.72
CA LYS A 889 48.31 -5.25 -20.33
C LYS A 889 47.97 -5.68 -21.75
N GLU A 890 46.76 -6.19 -21.99
CA GLU A 890 46.31 -6.57 -23.33
C GLU A 890 46.14 -5.35 -24.24
N LYS A 891 45.55 -4.24 -23.75
CA LYS A 891 45.49 -2.94 -24.45
C LYS A 891 46.88 -2.48 -24.91
N ALA A 892 47.91 -2.67 -24.11
CA ALA A 892 49.29 -2.32 -24.48
C ALA A 892 49.87 -3.27 -25.54
N ARG A 893 49.54 -4.56 -25.49
CA ARG A 893 49.95 -5.54 -26.51
C ARG A 893 49.30 -5.27 -27.86
N ASP A 894 48.00 -4.96 -27.89
CA ASP A 894 47.28 -4.64 -29.13
C ASP A 894 47.86 -3.41 -29.83
N ARG A 895 48.15 -2.35 -29.06
CA ARG A 895 48.80 -1.14 -29.58
C ARG A 895 50.19 -1.42 -30.13
N LEU A 896 50.97 -2.29 -29.47
CA LEU A 896 52.29 -2.70 -29.96
C LEU A 896 52.19 -3.52 -31.25
N ALA A 897 51.23 -4.46 -31.32
CA ALA A 897 50.98 -5.26 -32.51
C ALA A 897 50.59 -4.37 -33.71
N ALA A 898 49.64 -3.45 -33.51
CA ALA A 898 49.21 -2.49 -34.54
C ALA A 898 50.36 -1.57 -35.00
N PHE A 899 51.24 -1.14 -34.09
CA PHE A 899 52.43 -0.34 -34.44
C PHE A 899 53.44 -1.13 -35.29
N VAL A 900 53.69 -2.40 -34.93
CA VAL A 900 54.58 -3.29 -35.70
C VAL A 900 54.01 -3.53 -37.09
N GLU A 901 52.71 -3.75 -37.21
CA GLU A 901 52.02 -3.98 -38.48
C GLU A 901 52.02 -2.72 -39.37
N MET A 902 51.72 -1.54 -38.81
CA MET A 902 51.88 -0.27 -39.52
C MET A 902 53.31 -0.02 -39.99
N SER A 903 54.31 -0.38 -39.17
CA SER A 903 55.72 -0.24 -39.54
C SER A 903 56.10 -1.21 -40.67
N ARG A 904 55.57 -2.43 -40.68
CA ARG A 904 55.72 -3.37 -41.80
C ARG A 904 55.05 -2.86 -43.08
N MET A 905 53.83 -2.32 -42.99
CA MET A 905 53.12 -1.75 -44.13
C MET A 905 53.85 -0.53 -44.70
N LYS A 906 54.37 0.37 -43.86
CA LYS A 906 55.19 1.51 -44.29
C LYS A 906 56.47 1.08 -44.98
N ASN A 907 57.16 0.07 -44.44
CA ASN A 907 58.36 -0.48 -45.07
C ASN A 907 58.06 -1.18 -46.40
N ALA A 908 56.93 -1.88 -46.52
CA ALA A 908 56.48 -2.51 -47.77
C ALA A 908 56.05 -1.48 -48.83
N ALA A 909 55.45 -0.36 -48.41
CA ALA A 909 55.14 0.78 -49.29
C ALA A 909 56.40 1.52 -49.75
N ALA A 910 57.41 1.63 -48.89
CA ALA A 910 58.69 2.25 -49.24
C ALA A 910 59.46 1.42 -50.29
N THR A 911 59.50 0.09 -50.16
CA THR A 911 60.13 -0.81 -51.15
C THR A 911 59.39 -0.91 -52.48
N THR A 912 58.08 -0.64 -52.52
CA THR A 912 57.32 -0.53 -53.79
C THR A 912 57.47 0.84 -54.45
N SER A 913 57.83 1.89 -53.72
CA SER A 913 58.13 3.22 -54.28
C SER A 913 59.58 3.39 -54.79
N SER A 914 60.47 2.46 -54.46
CA SER A 914 61.90 2.48 -54.84
C SER A 914 62.26 1.56 -56.00
N ASN A 915 61.27 1.01 -56.71
CA ASN A 915 61.43 0.15 -57.89
C ASN A 915 60.92 0.83 -59.16
#